data_AF-A0A4V3D716-F1
#
_entry.id   AF-A0A4V3D716-F1
#
_cell.length_a   1.000
_cell.length_b   1.000
_cell.length_c   1.000
_cell.angle_alpha   90.00
_cell.angle_beta   90.00
_cell.angle_gamma   90.00
#
_symmetry.space_group_name_H-M   'P 1'
#
loop_
_entity.id
_entity.type
_entity.pdbx_description
1 polymer ?
#
loop_
_entity_poly.entity_id
_entity_poly.type
_entity_poly.pdbx_seq_one_letter_code
_entity_poly.pdbx_strand_id
1 'polypeptide(L)'
;MGWIVVGDGYEVALRDSGDGAFGLVARNAKGRELARVPARLKKDPDVARLADLRAWLGEHEQAVRAEAEAWMLRSLPVPTALLRAVWPDAAWRRALTDFVVAPVGGGEAPDPARCGLLRAVDEARGVGVVDLDGETAWLDADALAVVHPVLLGDDLGEWRELLASLDAAQAVPQLLRQVWRRPEGLDPLARTVRAFPSADYAGGAQLEKQVIALGGRIRGETAHFSCYDGGPVAVRVELRWQGPQSMAVCHDLMWSRPSGEVGDVAWSEGVRIAATLYGNRTESGDDDPAPADAYERFRAGHPRPDGVPAAAPAPRPPRSRGELVDAGAVVAGPPAAEGEDALVACRYECPALDGPVVEATTRAAVPGQRAALALLGLAPSPEGAETALGAVRARPLGFLALALNRHPGLSDRITALLAALRANAKVAETKPGRARDALNRVASELTGPDAALLPLLYDECSRIMAEVGNTAYSVGFFDQARRAEAERAAEFPVDEAGVVAAYRDIAVRDALPKSLAEHAGALAARLPATEAYRWQRRLATEWCEAGLRAAPVLARDLASLAEAAGYEPGSPRDPAERAADERAVRALLANGSLTAAPHQAWTVLIPLLRRVAGEDPGFRSALVRLLPEPARDTGKAKAGAVSLLLANLSAVGISAPFTATPGLTGEEVRDWANRALELYRGAALPVEGLPGLLRDAGARLRAEGLSCDLRGALTRTRSWKEAPDYALFELALACGVPSDPPGPEADLRVGQWVTRGVPLPAAAADPQWGPVLRRDVLGERSGLLGLGRPHGNRHDGTRYVGDPVGFPESAKDAKTLVTAQGTAGIVAEILDGHALSASGGGLPDLYAALRDTERFTLSGIPEGCGDAVRAVVDADPAEALAAGLRAGLLDELTLPAFADFGGLTPYNLLESGSDLIVSGSVRHTRGVSRGRVAVVHPDRLGPERELRDPFHGDGAACYAVVDGVVVETTHGGEHCPHDAGFFAEGGRHAQALSVQGVEREAVRFPGADRDATAHRLPRRTVELRDADGRAVGRYVVGASWMPGQSGSISSAPGSHRYAAGTEFVVPPGWWGRMRPRDEAGSHALRRVDGDAARRMLAAVGGGLAARIVETTDARPPRNPLPERRDRFADLTALLRPLLPGVTDERLRMGVTATVWTAVECRERALALTERLRLAPPGAGA
;
A
#
# COMPACT_ATOMS: atom_id res chain seq x y z
N MET A 1 -56.97 -17.67 -13.06
CA MET A 1 -56.48 -16.96 -14.26
C MET A 1 -57.57 -16.04 -14.82
N GLY A 2 -57.49 -14.74 -14.58
CA GLY A 2 -58.38 -13.76 -15.20
C GLY A 2 -57.83 -13.27 -16.55
N TRP A 3 -58.50 -13.61 -17.64
CA TRP A 3 -58.25 -13.01 -18.95
C TRP A 3 -58.80 -11.58 -18.98
N ILE A 4 -58.02 -10.61 -19.46
CA ILE A 4 -58.42 -9.21 -19.61
C ILE A 4 -58.77 -8.94 -21.07
N VAL A 5 -59.98 -8.46 -21.34
CA VAL A 5 -60.44 -8.09 -22.69
C VAL A 5 -59.77 -6.78 -23.10
N VAL A 6 -59.13 -6.77 -24.27
CA VAL A 6 -58.48 -5.62 -24.91
C VAL A 6 -59.05 -5.40 -26.32
N GLY A 7 -58.57 -4.38 -27.04
CA GLY A 7 -59.10 -4.00 -28.36
C GLY A 7 -59.30 -5.16 -29.36
N ASP A 8 -60.32 -5.04 -30.21
CA ASP A 8 -60.72 -6.02 -31.24
C ASP A 8 -61.17 -7.40 -30.71
N GLY A 9 -61.63 -7.49 -29.46
CA GLY A 9 -62.11 -8.74 -28.85
C GLY A 9 -60.99 -9.73 -28.54
N TYR A 10 -59.73 -9.26 -28.46
CA TYR A 10 -58.62 -10.05 -27.96
C TYR A 10 -58.65 -10.06 -26.44
N GLU A 11 -58.11 -11.11 -25.85
CA GLU A 11 -57.91 -11.18 -24.40
C GLU A 11 -56.43 -11.46 -24.11
N VAL A 12 -55.92 -10.86 -23.04
CA VAL A 12 -54.52 -11.02 -22.59
C VAL A 12 -54.47 -11.45 -21.13
N ALA A 13 -53.42 -12.19 -20.77
CA ALA A 13 -53.19 -12.65 -19.40
C ALA A 13 -51.69 -12.84 -19.14
N LEU A 14 -51.30 -12.86 -17.85
CA LEU A 14 -49.99 -13.34 -17.41
C LEU A 14 -50.10 -14.80 -17.00
N ARG A 15 -49.12 -15.61 -17.41
CA ARG A 15 -49.02 -17.03 -17.04
C ARG A 15 -47.68 -17.27 -16.35
N ASP A 16 -47.72 -17.77 -15.11
CA ASP A 16 -46.53 -18.25 -14.40
C ASP A 16 -46.05 -19.55 -15.05
N SER A 17 -44.75 -19.64 -15.38
CA SER A 17 -44.13 -20.86 -15.90
C SER A 17 -43.70 -21.85 -14.81
N GLY A 18 -43.88 -21.51 -13.54
CA GLY A 18 -43.56 -22.34 -12.37
C GLY A 18 -42.14 -22.15 -11.84
N ASP A 19 -41.24 -21.60 -12.65
CA ASP A 19 -39.85 -21.25 -12.34
C ASP A 19 -39.66 -19.77 -11.91
N GLY A 20 -40.78 -19.04 -11.75
CA GLY A 20 -40.77 -17.63 -11.42
C GLY A 20 -40.77 -16.66 -12.60
N ALA A 21 -40.73 -17.18 -13.83
CA ALA A 21 -40.96 -16.35 -15.00
C ALA A 21 -42.46 -16.21 -15.32
N PHE A 22 -42.83 -15.04 -15.83
CA PHE A 22 -44.20 -14.77 -16.29
C PHE A 22 -44.20 -14.56 -17.81
N GLY A 23 -45.05 -15.30 -18.52
CA GLY A 23 -45.33 -15.13 -19.94
C GLY A 23 -46.55 -14.25 -20.18
N LEU A 24 -46.44 -13.24 -21.05
CA LEU A 24 -47.61 -12.48 -21.52
C LEU A 24 -48.25 -13.24 -22.69
N VAL A 25 -49.43 -13.79 -22.46
CA VAL A 25 -50.18 -14.57 -23.46
C VAL A 25 -51.38 -13.78 -23.97
N ALA A 26 -51.77 -14.03 -25.22
CA ALA A 26 -52.93 -13.43 -25.84
C ALA A 26 -53.80 -14.51 -26.51
N ARG A 27 -55.11 -14.39 -26.46
CA ARG A 27 -56.05 -15.19 -27.26
C ARG A 27 -56.94 -14.28 -28.10
N ASN A 28 -57.32 -14.76 -29.28
CA ASN A 28 -58.18 -14.01 -30.20
C ASN A 28 -59.66 -14.09 -29.79
N ALA A 29 -60.53 -13.36 -30.49
CA ALA A 29 -61.99 -13.35 -30.27
C ALA A 29 -62.69 -14.72 -30.42
N LYS A 30 -62.00 -15.74 -30.94
CA LYS A 30 -62.50 -17.14 -31.02
C LYS A 30 -61.98 -18.01 -29.87
N GLY A 31 -61.30 -17.42 -28.88
CA GLY A 31 -60.71 -18.11 -27.73
C GLY A 31 -59.41 -18.86 -28.01
N ARG A 32 -58.82 -18.74 -29.21
CA ARG A 32 -57.57 -19.43 -29.56
C ARG A 32 -56.36 -18.65 -29.06
N GLU A 33 -55.55 -19.27 -28.22
CA GLU A 33 -54.27 -18.73 -27.73
C GLU A 33 -53.25 -18.57 -28.88
N LEU A 34 -52.49 -17.48 -28.82
CA LEU A 34 -51.54 -17.05 -29.85
C LEU A 34 -50.12 -17.22 -29.33
N ALA A 35 -49.20 -17.59 -30.22
CA ALA A 35 -47.79 -17.78 -29.88
C ALA A 35 -47.08 -16.48 -29.44
N ARG A 36 -47.58 -15.31 -29.87
CA ARG A 36 -47.06 -13.98 -29.48
C ARG A 36 -48.18 -12.97 -29.44
N VAL A 37 -48.03 -11.97 -28.57
CA VAL A 37 -48.92 -10.80 -28.53
C VAL A 37 -48.77 -9.99 -29.84
N PRO A 38 -49.87 -9.76 -30.59
CA PRO A 38 -49.86 -8.96 -31.81
C PRO A 38 -49.23 -7.57 -31.60
N ALA A 39 -48.37 -7.13 -32.52
CA ALA A 39 -47.63 -5.87 -32.40
C ALA A 39 -48.54 -4.64 -32.24
N ARG A 40 -49.72 -4.65 -32.87
CA ARG A 40 -50.73 -3.59 -32.75
C ARG A 40 -51.31 -3.43 -31.34
N LEU A 41 -51.34 -4.51 -30.56
CA LEU A 41 -51.86 -4.51 -29.19
C LEU A 41 -50.80 -4.04 -28.18
N LYS A 42 -49.51 -3.99 -28.54
CA LYS A 42 -48.45 -3.54 -27.60
C LYS A 42 -48.58 -2.10 -27.13
N LYS A 43 -49.32 -1.27 -27.85
CA LYS A 43 -49.60 0.14 -27.49
C LYS A 43 -50.93 0.29 -26.73
N ASP A 44 -51.68 -0.78 -26.58
CA ASP A 44 -52.89 -0.78 -25.76
C ASP A 44 -52.49 -0.54 -24.29
N PRO A 45 -53.12 0.39 -23.57
CA PRO A 45 -52.76 0.73 -22.19
C PRO A 45 -52.77 -0.48 -21.24
N ASP A 46 -53.68 -1.43 -21.42
CA ASP A 46 -53.78 -2.59 -20.53
C ASP A 46 -52.70 -3.64 -20.85
N VAL A 47 -52.33 -3.77 -22.13
CA VAL A 47 -51.20 -4.62 -22.54
C VAL A 47 -49.87 -4.04 -22.09
N ALA A 48 -49.69 -2.71 -22.17
CA ALA A 48 -48.52 -2.02 -21.66
C ALA A 48 -48.40 -2.20 -20.14
N ARG A 49 -49.51 -2.01 -19.40
CA ARG A 49 -49.55 -2.22 -17.95
C ARG A 49 -49.23 -3.65 -17.53
N LEU A 50 -49.76 -4.66 -18.23
CA LEU A 50 -49.41 -6.06 -17.95
C LEU A 50 -47.94 -6.36 -18.28
N ALA A 51 -47.36 -5.70 -19.28
CA ALA A 51 -45.94 -5.83 -19.57
C ALA A 51 -45.07 -5.22 -18.47
N ASP A 52 -45.48 -4.08 -17.92
CA ASP A 52 -44.83 -3.43 -16.76
C ASP A 52 -44.99 -4.26 -15.48
N LEU A 53 -46.20 -4.78 -15.21
CA LEU A 53 -46.46 -5.70 -14.09
C LEU A 53 -45.59 -6.95 -14.20
N ARG A 54 -45.45 -7.54 -15.39
CA ARG A 54 -44.56 -8.68 -15.63
C ARG A 54 -43.10 -8.35 -15.32
N ALA A 55 -42.62 -7.19 -15.74
CA ALA A 55 -41.26 -6.75 -15.45
C ALA A 55 -41.06 -6.59 -13.93
N TRP A 56 -42.02 -5.93 -13.28
CA TRP A 56 -42.03 -5.73 -11.84
C TRP A 56 -42.09 -7.04 -11.04
N LEU A 57 -42.89 -8.03 -11.46
CA LEU A 57 -42.93 -9.35 -10.81
C LEU A 57 -41.57 -10.06 -10.87
N GLY A 58 -40.83 -9.88 -11.97
CA GLY A 58 -39.45 -10.37 -12.07
C GLY A 58 -38.50 -9.65 -11.11
N GLU A 59 -38.67 -8.34 -10.93
CA GLU A 59 -37.93 -7.54 -9.94
C GLU A 59 -38.27 -7.94 -8.50
N HIS A 60 -39.56 -8.17 -8.20
CA HIS A 60 -40.06 -8.67 -6.92
C HIS A 60 -39.42 -10.02 -6.58
N GLU A 61 -39.43 -10.97 -7.51
CA GLU A 61 -38.83 -12.27 -7.27
C GLU A 61 -37.32 -12.20 -7.00
N GLN A 62 -36.60 -11.32 -7.68
CA GLN A 62 -35.19 -11.06 -7.39
C GLN A 62 -34.99 -10.41 -6.02
N ALA A 63 -35.82 -9.43 -5.65
CA ALA A 63 -35.76 -8.77 -4.35
C ALA A 63 -36.04 -9.74 -3.20
N VAL A 64 -37.03 -10.61 -3.35
CA VAL A 64 -37.38 -11.66 -2.39
C VAL A 64 -36.23 -12.65 -2.20
N ARG A 65 -35.59 -13.11 -3.29
CA ARG A 65 -34.42 -13.99 -3.21
C ARG A 65 -33.24 -13.31 -2.52
N ALA A 66 -32.99 -12.03 -2.82
CA ALA A 66 -31.93 -11.25 -2.18
C ALA A 66 -32.17 -11.04 -0.68
N GLU A 67 -33.42 -10.81 -0.27
CA GLU A 67 -33.76 -10.67 1.16
C GLU A 67 -33.65 -12.02 1.89
N ALA A 68 -34.09 -13.13 1.29
CA ALA A 68 -33.89 -14.47 1.84
C ALA A 68 -32.38 -14.83 1.97
N GLU A 69 -31.57 -14.49 0.96
CA GLU A 69 -30.11 -14.61 1.05
C GLU A 69 -29.53 -13.73 2.16
N ALA A 70 -30.03 -12.51 2.34
CA ALA A 70 -29.59 -11.62 3.41
C ALA A 70 -29.93 -12.19 4.81
N TRP A 71 -31.08 -12.84 4.99
CA TRP A 71 -31.41 -13.54 6.24
C TRP A 71 -30.42 -14.66 6.53
N MET A 72 -30.07 -15.46 5.52
CA MET A 72 -29.06 -16.52 5.62
C MET A 72 -27.67 -15.97 5.98
N LEU A 73 -27.20 -14.96 5.25
CA LEU A 73 -25.87 -14.34 5.45
C LEU A 73 -25.72 -13.67 6.81
N ARG A 74 -26.81 -13.25 7.44
CA ARG A 74 -26.79 -12.63 8.76
C ARG A 74 -27.05 -13.63 9.88
N SER A 75 -27.77 -14.72 9.59
CA SER A 75 -28.26 -15.70 10.59
C SER A 75 -28.93 -15.01 11.79
N LEU A 76 -29.66 -13.93 11.53
CA LEU A 76 -30.36 -13.15 12.55
C LEU A 76 -31.77 -13.71 12.77
N PRO A 77 -32.39 -13.41 13.93
CA PRO A 77 -33.77 -13.78 14.19
C PRO A 77 -34.73 -13.18 13.15
N VAL A 78 -35.55 -14.05 12.56
CA VAL A 78 -36.68 -13.75 11.68
C VAL A 78 -37.96 -14.14 12.44
N PRO A 79 -38.85 -13.19 12.77
CA PRO A 79 -40.08 -13.51 13.48
C PRO A 79 -40.93 -14.51 12.71
N THR A 80 -41.50 -15.49 13.42
CA THR A 80 -42.42 -16.48 12.81
C THR A 80 -43.65 -15.78 12.22
N ALA A 81 -44.07 -14.64 12.79
CA ALA A 81 -45.12 -13.79 12.25
C ALA A 81 -44.78 -13.22 10.85
N LEU A 82 -43.51 -12.88 10.60
CA LEU A 82 -43.04 -12.43 9.28
C LEU A 82 -43.10 -13.58 8.28
N LEU A 83 -42.61 -14.78 8.63
CA LEU A 83 -42.70 -15.96 7.77
C LEU A 83 -44.16 -16.28 7.41
N ARG A 84 -45.06 -16.25 8.40
CA ARG A 84 -46.51 -16.46 8.18
C ARG A 84 -47.12 -15.43 7.22
N ALA A 85 -46.74 -14.17 7.36
CA ALA A 85 -47.29 -13.10 6.52
C ALA A 85 -46.86 -13.22 5.06
N VAL A 86 -45.61 -13.64 4.80
CA VAL A 86 -45.06 -13.71 3.43
C VAL A 86 -45.32 -15.05 2.73
N TRP A 87 -45.51 -16.15 3.48
CA TRP A 87 -45.70 -17.51 2.93
C TRP A 87 -46.82 -17.67 1.88
N PRO A 88 -47.94 -16.92 1.91
CA PRO A 88 -48.95 -16.97 0.86
C PRO A 88 -48.43 -16.55 -0.52
N ASP A 89 -47.46 -15.62 -0.58
CA ASP A 89 -46.82 -15.19 -1.82
C ASP A 89 -45.95 -16.32 -2.39
N ALA A 90 -46.19 -16.65 -3.67
CA ALA A 90 -45.47 -17.72 -4.35
C ALA A 90 -43.97 -17.44 -4.47
N ALA A 91 -43.54 -16.18 -4.65
CA ALA A 91 -42.13 -15.81 -4.75
C ALA A 91 -41.41 -16.08 -3.42
N TRP A 92 -42.01 -15.67 -2.29
CA TRP A 92 -41.48 -15.91 -0.95
C TRP A 92 -41.42 -17.39 -0.61
N ARG A 93 -42.51 -18.12 -0.89
CA ARG A 93 -42.56 -19.56 -0.67
C ARG A 93 -41.48 -20.30 -1.47
N ARG A 94 -41.33 -20.00 -2.76
CA ARG A 94 -40.26 -20.57 -3.61
C ARG A 94 -38.87 -20.23 -3.07
N ALA A 95 -38.65 -18.99 -2.65
CA ALA A 95 -37.36 -18.56 -2.12
C ALA A 95 -37.00 -19.28 -0.82
N LEU A 96 -37.94 -19.44 0.10
CA LEU A 96 -37.70 -19.95 1.45
C LEU A 96 -37.78 -21.47 1.61
N THR A 97 -38.48 -22.17 0.71
CA THR A 97 -38.62 -23.63 0.78
C THR A 97 -37.24 -24.29 0.75
N ASP A 98 -37.08 -25.32 1.57
CA ASP A 98 -35.85 -26.13 1.70
C ASP A 98 -34.66 -25.43 2.35
N PHE A 99 -34.82 -24.23 2.90
CA PHE A 99 -33.81 -23.65 3.78
C PHE A 99 -33.72 -24.41 5.09
N VAL A 100 -32.49 -24.69 5.57
CA VAL A 100 -32.25 -25.12 6.95
C VAL A 100 -32.49 -23.93 7.88
N VAL A 101 -33.51 -24.06 8.72
CA VAL A 101 -33.90 -23.07 9.74
C VAL A 101 -33.75 -23.65 11.13
N ALA A 102 -33.50 -22.80 12.12
CA ALA A 102 -33.40 -23.19 13.52
C ALA A 102 -34.11 -22.21 14.46
N PRO A 103 -34.72 -22.68 15.56
CA PRO A 103 -35.25 -21.83 16.63
C PRO A 103 -34.16 -20.94 17.23
N VAL A 104 -34.55 -19.72 17.62
CA VAL A 104 -33.68 -18.82 18.38
C VAL A 104 -34.30 -18.57 19.76
N GLY A 105 -33.58 -18.89 20.85
CA GLY A 105 -34.07 -18.71 22.22
C GLY A 105 -33.04 -18.12 23.17
N GLY A 106 -33.42 -17.15 24.01
CA GLY A 106 -32.73 -16.67 25.23
C GLY A 106 -31.26 -16.20 25.15
N GLY A 107 -30.59 -16.37 24.00
CA GLY A 107 -29.14 -16.16 23.80
C GLY A 107 -28.75 -16.07 22.32
N GLU A 108 -29.68 -15.70 21.44
CA GLU A 108 -29.53 -15.27 20.03
C GLU A 108 -28.91 -16.20 18.99
N ALA A 109 -28.11 -17.19 19.36
CA ALA A 109 -27.60 -18.17 18.41
C ALA A 109 -28.73 -19.11 17.94
N PRO A 110 -28.77 -19.48 16.65
CA PRO A 110 -29.65 -20.55 16.19
C PRO A 110 -29.33 -21.84 16.95
N ASP A 111 -30.34 -22.57 17.43
CA ASP A 111 -30.18 -23.87 18.07
C ASP A 111 -29.95 -24.95 17.00
N PRO A 112 -28.69 -25.41 16.78
CA PRO A 112 -28.40 -26.35 15.70
C PRO A 112 -29.03 -27.72 15.93
N ALA A 113 -29.32 -28.10 17.19
CA ALA A 113 -29.91 -29.39 17.52
C ALA A 113 -31.39 -29.49 17.12
N ARG A 114 -32.02 -28.37 16.77
CA ARG A 114 -33.41 -28.28 16.32
C ARG A 114 -33.53 -27.75 14.89
N CYS A 115 -32.47 -27.88 14.10
CA CYS A 115 -32.46 -27.53 12.69
C CYS A 115 -33.40 -28.42 11.86
N GLY A 116 -33.98 -27.86 10.81
CA GLY A 116 -34.71 -28.63 9.80
C GLY A 116 -34.94 -27.85 8.50
N LEU A 117 -35.16 -28.58 7.40
CA LEU A 117 -35.52 -28.04 6.09
C LEU A 117 -36.96 -27.51 6.11
N LEU A 118 -37.13 -26.21 5.85
CA LEU A 118 -38.43 -25.54 5.85
C LEU A 118 -39.36 -26.07 4.73
N ARG A 119 -40.51 -26.65 5.13
CA ARG A 119 -41.52 -27.19 4.18
C ARG A 119 -42.87 -26.52 4.26
N ALA A 120 -43.26 -26.00 5.42
CA ALA A 120 -44.56 -25.37 5.61
C ALA A 120 -44.53 -24.29 6.69
N VAL A 121 -45.42 -23.30 6.56
CA VAL A 121 -45.72 -22.33 7.61
C VAL A 121 -47.24 -22.31 7.82
N ASP A 122 -47.66 -22.54 9.05
CA ASP A 122 -49.07 -22.69 9.44
C ASP A 122 -49.40 -21.80 10.64
N GLU A 123 -50.60 -21.23 10.64
CA GLU A 123 -51.03 -20.30 11.68
C GLU A 123 -51.18 -21.00 13.04
N ALA A 124 -51.69 -22.23 13.07
CA ALA A 124 -51.97 -22.97 14.30
C ALA A 124 -50.79 -23.85 14.74
N ARG A 125 -50.06 -24.45 13.78
CA ARG A 125 -49.01 -25.45 14.05
C ARG A 125 -47.58 -24.89 14.08
N GLY A 126 -47.36 -23.65 13.64
CA GLY A 126 -46.02 -23.06 13.59
C GLY A 126 -45.31 -23.34 12.27
N VAL A 127 -44.03 -23.73 12.34
CA VAL A 127 -43.20 -23.95 11.15
C VAL A 127 -42.89 -25.43 10.97
N GLY A 128 -43.35 -26.01 9.87
CA GLY A 128 -43.12 -27.40 9.53
C GLY A 128 -41.76 -27.59 8.84
N VAL A 129 -40.95 -28.48 9.40
CA VAL A 129 -39.59 -28.79 8.91
C VAL A 129 -39.39 -30.29 8.71
N VAL A 130 -38.38 -30.65 7.93
CA VAL A 130 -37.83 -32.02 7.87
C VAL A 130 -36.45 -32.00 8.51
N ASP A 131 -36.26 -32.78 9.58
CA ASP A 131 -34.97 -32.87 10.28
C ASP A 131 -33.93 -33.70 9.52
N LEU A 132 -32.73 -33.83 10.09
CA LEU A 132 -31.60 -34.54 9.45
C LEU A 132 -31.88 -36.04 9.26
N ASP A 133 -32.72 -36.62 10.12
CA ASP A 133 -33.17 -38.02 10.05
C ASP A 133 -34.27 -38.23 8.97
N GLY A 134 -34.74 -37.14 8.35
CA GLY A 134 -35.81 -37.15 7.36
C GLY A 134 -37.22 -37.19 7.96
N GLU A 135 -37.36 -37.03 9.28
CA GLU A 135 -38.65 -36.99 9.96
C GLU A 135 -39.27 -35.59 9.87
N THR A 136 -40.60 -35.53 9.80
CA THR A 136 -41.32 -34.24 9.75
C THR A 136 -41.63 -33.76 11.16
N ALA A 137 -41.17 -32.58 11.51
CA ALA A 137 -41.39 -31.93 12.80
C ALA A 137 -42.08 -30.56 12.64
N TRP A 138 -42.69 -30.07 13.72
CA TRP A 138 -43.24 -28.72 13.79
C TRP A 138 -42.51 -27.93 14.87
N LEU A 139 -41.90 -26.81 14.49
CA LEU A 139 -41.20 -25.89 15.37
C LEU A 139 -42.19 -24.86 15.92
N ASP A 140 -42.36 -24.87 17.24
CA ASP A 140 -43.03 -23.83 18.01
C ASP A 140 -41.98 -22.87 18.59
N ALA A 141 -41.80 -21.73 17.93
CA ALA A 141 -40.84 -20.68 18.28
C ALA A 141 -41.33 -19.31 17.79
N ASP A 142 -41.08 -18.25 18.58
CA ASP A 142 -41.44 -16.88 18.22
C ASP A 142 -40.58 -16.32 17.07
N ALA A 143 -39.35 -16.82 16.94
CA ALA A 143 -38.42 -16.46 15.88
C ALA A 143 -37.53 -17.65 15.48
N LEU A 144 -37.14 -17.65 14.21
CA LEU A 144 -36.25 -18.64 13.59
C LEU A 144 -35.09 -17.90 12.92
N ALA A 145 -33.93 -18.55 12.78
CA ALA A 145 -32.86 -18.06 11.93
C ALA A 145 -32.75 -18.94 10.68
N VAL A 146 -32.49 -18.31 9.54
CA VAL A 146 -32.00 -19.00 8.34
C VAL A 146 -30.50 -19.20 8.52
N VAL A 147 -30.06 -20.45 8.71
CA VAL A 147 -28.71 -20.74 9.22
C VAL A 147 -27.66 -20.60 8.12
N HIS A 148 -26.58 -19.82 8.33
CA HIS A 148 -25.49 -19.79 7.37
C HIS A 148 -24.81 -21.18 7.32
N PRO A 149 -24.50 -21.73 6.12
CA PRO A 149 -23.98 -23.10 6.00
C PRO A 149 -22.65 -23.36 6.74
N VAL A 150 -21.83 -22.34 6.99
CA VAL A 150 -20.62 -22.48 7.83
C VAL A 150 -20.94 -22.87 9.28
N LEU A 151 -22.11 -22.46 9.79
CA LEU A 151 -22.55 -22.70 11.16
C LEU A 151 -23.14 -24.11 11.34
N LEU A 152 -23.44 -24.83 10.25
CA LEU A 152 -23.85 -26.23 10.30
C LEU A 152 -22.68 -27.17 10.62
N GLY A 153 -21.45 -26.65 10.65
CA GLY A 153 -20.29 -27.43 11.05
C GLY A 153 -20.15 -28.69 10.20
N ASP A 154 -19.89 -29.81 10.87
CA ASP A 154 -19.59 -31.09 10.23
C ASP A 154 -20.85 -31.77 9.64
N ASP A 155 -22.04 -31.37 10.11
CA ASP A 155 -23.34 -31.89 9.63
C ASP A 155 -23.69 -31.37 8.22
N LEU A 156 -22.97 -30.36 7.69
CA LEU A 156 -23.24 -29.78 6.36
C LEU A 156 -23.24 -30.84 5.24
N GLY A 157 -22.41 -31.89 5.36
CA GLY A 157 -22.39 -33.00 4.41
C GLY A 157 -23.71 -33.78 4.39
N GLU A 158 -24.19 -34.16 5.58
CA GLU A 158 -25.43 -34.92 5.76
C GLU A 158 -26.65 -34.12 5.30
N TRP A 159 -26.69 -32.80 5.57
CA TRP A 159 -27.75 -31.93 5.04
C TRP A 159 -27.79 -31.90 3.51
N ARG A 160 -26.63 -31.93 2.83
CA ARG A 160 -26.55 -31.99 1.35
C ARG A 160 -27.07 -33.32 0.82
N GLU A 161 -26.75 -34.42 1.48
CA GLU A 161 -27.26 -35.75 1.14
C GLU A 161 -28.78 -35.83 1.32
N LEU A 162 -29.32 -35.28 2.42
CA LEU A 162 -30.75 -35.18 2.64
C LEU A 162 -31.44 -34.36 1.53
N LEU A 163 -30.91 -33.17 1.21
CA LEU A 163 -31.48 -32.33 0.14
C LEU A 163 -31.53 -33.09 -1.20
N ALA A 164 -30.45 -33.80 -1.55
CA ALA A 164 -30.40 -34.62 -2.76
C ALA A 164 -31.39 -35.79 -2.73
N SER A 165 -31.55 -36.46 -1.57
CA SER A 165 -32.48 -37.58 -1.41
C SER A 165 -33.95 -37.17 -1.59
N LEU A 166 -34.28 -35.92 -1.28
CA LEU A 166 -35.63 -35.36 -1.40
C LEU A 166 -35.91 -34.79 -2.80
N ASP A 167 -34.96 -34.90 -3.75
CA ASP A 167 -34.99 -34.25 -5.07
C ASP A 167 -35.35 -32.75 -4.97
N ALA A 168 -34.85 -32.13 -3.89
CA ALA A 168 -35.17 -30.76 -3.51
C ALA A 168 -34.10 -29.79 -4.05
N ALA A 169 -34.53 -28.59 -4.42
CA ALA A 169 -33.65 -27.56 -4.94
C ALA A 169 -33.93 -26.23 -4.24
N GLN A 170 -32.89 -25.63 -3.68
CA GLN A 170 -33.00 -24.33 -3.03
C GLN A 170 -32.88 -23.22 -4.07
N ALA A 171 -33.89 -22.35 -4.16
CA ALA A 171 -33.87 -21.18 -5.06
C ALA A 171 -32.71 -20.22 -4.74
N VAL A 172 -32.31 -20.16 -3.47
CA VAL A 172 -31.06 -19.55 -3.01
C VAL A 172 -30.18 -20.68 -2.47
N PRO A 173 -29.00 -20.95 -3.05
CA PRO A 173 -28.22 -22.15 -2.72
C PRO A 173 -27.52 -22.01 -1.36
N GLN A 174 -28.22 -22.29 -0.27
CA GLN A 174 -27.66 -22.29 1.09
C GLN A 174 -26.70 -23.46 1.29
N LEU A 175 -27.16 -24.70 1.14
CA LEU A 175 -26.35 -25.90 1.39
C LEU A 175 -25.25 -26.09 0.35
N LEU A 176 -25.52 -25.70 -0.90
CA LEU A 176 -24.54 -25.75 -2.00
C LEU A 176 -23.60 -24.54 -2.03
N ARG A 177 -23.77 -23.56 -1.13
CA ARG A 177 -22.83 -22.45 -1.00
C ARG A 177 -21.45 -22.98 -0.62
N GLN A 178 -20.41 -22.41 -1.22
CA GLN A 178 -19.04 -22.70 -0.82
C GLN A 178 -18.76 -22.13 0.57
N VAL A 179 -18.15 -22.95 1.42
CA VAL A 179 -17.82 -22.62 2.80
C VAL A 179 -16.30 -22.71 2.98
N TRP A 180 -15.72 -21.72 3.64
CA TRP A 180 -14.29 -21.62 3.86
C TRP A 180 -14.03 -21.45 5.36
N ARG A 181 -13.51 -22.48 6.02
CA ARG A 181 -13.24 -22.46 7.47
C ARG A 181 -11.86 -21.85 7.75
N ARG A 182 -11.75 -21.09 8.84
CA ARG A 182 -10.47 -20.56 9.33
C ARG A 182 -9.51 -21.71 9.68
N PRO A 183 -8.22 -21.63 9.32
CA PRO A 183 -7.24 -22.58 9.82
C PRO A 183 -7.11 -22.49 11.34
N GLU A 184 -7.10 -23.63 12.04
CA GLU A 184 -7.06 -23.67 13.51
C GLU A 184 -5.72 -23.18 14.10
N GLY A 185 -4.62 -23.30 13.36
CA GLY A 185 -3.29 -22.80 13.75
C GLY A 185 -3.02 -21.34 13.40
N LEU A 186 -3.96 -20.66 12.74
CA LEU A 186 -3.82 -19.24 12.39
C LEU A 186 -4.16 -18.36 13.60
N ASP A 187 -3.44 -17.25 13.76
CA ASP A 187 -3.74 -16.24 14.78
C ASP A 187 -5.24 -15.85 14.73
N PRO A 188 -6.00 -15.99 15.84
CA PRO A 188 -7.41 -15.61 15.89
C PRO A 188 -7.68 -14.13 15.55
N LEU A 189 -6.68 -13.27 15.73
CA LEU A 189 -6.72 -11.85 15.39
C LEU A 189 -6.27 -11.56 13.95
N ALA A 190 -5.94 -12.57 13.15
CA ALA A 190 -5.56 -12.39 11.76
C ALA A 190 -6.68 -11.70 10.96
N ARG A 191 -6.31 -10.63 10.25
CA ARG A 191 -7.21 -9.81 9.43
C ARG A 191 -6.89 -9.82 7.95
N THR A 192 -5.91 -10.62 7.54
CA THR A 192 -5.47 -10.69 6.16
C THR A 192 -5.34 -12.15 5.76
N VAL A 193 -5.78 -12.48 4.55
CA VAL A 193 -5.59 -13.81 3.95
C VAL A 193 -4.82 -13.65 2.63
N ARG A 194 -3.69 -14.35 2.55
CA ARG A 194 -2.80 -14.44 1.40
C ARG A 194 -2.81 -15.85 0.81
N ALA A 195 -4.00 -16.41 0.63
CA ALA A 195 -4.18 -17.79 0.18
C ALA A 195 -4.11 -17.94 -1.34
N PHE A 196 -4.36 -16.86 -2.08
CA PHE A 196 -4.45 -16.86 -3.54
C PHE A 196 -3.25 -16.10 -4.12
N PRO A 197 -2.60 -16.61 -5.19
CA PRO A 197 -1.70 -15.82 -6.02
C PRO A 197 -2.40 -14.59 -6.64
N SER A 198 -1.64 -13.75 -7.35
CA SER A 198 -2.24 -12.64 -8.09
C SER A 198 -3.29 -13.14 -9.10
N ALA A 199 -4.47 -12.51 -9.11
CA ALA A 199 -5.51 -12.79 -10.09
C ALA A 199 -5.43 -11.76 -11.22
N ASP A 200 -4.92 -12.17 -12.38
CA ASP A 200 -4.69 -11.27 -13.51
C ASP A 200 -5.89 -11.18 -14.46
N TYR A 201 -6.28 -9.95 -14.78
CA TYR A 201 -7.38 -9.60 -15.67
C TYR A 201 -6.87 -8.78 -16.87
N ALA A 202 -7.16 -9.26 -18.07
CA ALA A 202 -6.78 -8.64 -19.34
C ALA A 202 -7.42 -7.25 -19.53
N GLY A 203 -8.51 -6.95 -18.82
CA GLY A 203 -9.14 -5.63 -18.82
C GLY A 203 -9.88 -5.32 -17.51
N GLY A 204 -9.72 -4.09 -17.05
CA GLY A 204 -10.27 -3.58 -15.79
C GLY A 204 -11.79 -3.55 -15.77
N ALA A 205 -12.45 -3.44 -16.93
CA ALA A 205 -13.90 -3.53 -17.06
C ALA A 205 -14.41 -4.93 -16.71
N GLN A 206 -13.64 -5.97 -17.00
CA GLN A 206 -14.00 -7.35 -16.64
C GLN A 206 -13.89 -7.53 -15.13
N LEU A 207 -12.79 -7.09 -14.52
CA LEU A 207 -12.64 -7.11 -13.07
C LEU A 207 -13.77 -6.31 -12.40
N GLU A 208 -14.04 -5.10 -12.87
CA GLU A 208 -15.10 -4.24 -12.34
C GLU A 208 -16.47 -4.92 -12.41
N LYS A 209 -16.78 -5.61 -13.52
CA LYS A 209 -18.00 -6.42 -13.63
C LYS A 209 -18.06 -7.54 -12.57
N GLN A 210 -16.95 -8.23 -12.29
CA GLN A 210 -16.90 -9.27 -11.26
C GLN A 210 -17.08 -8.69 -9.86
N VAL A 211 -16.40 -7.57 -9.57
CA VAL A 211 -16.53 -6.85 -8.29
C VAL A 211 -17.98 -6.41 -8.08
N ILE A 212 -18.63 -5.83 -9.10
CA ILE A 212 -20.04 -5.41 -9.02
C ILE A 212 -20.96 -6.62 -8.83
N ALA A 213 -20.72 -7.73 -9.54
CA ALA A 213 -21.52 -8.95 -9.42
C ALA A 213 -21.45 -9.58 -8.02
N LEU A 214 -20.32 -9.40 -7.32
CA LEU A 214 -20.13 -9.83 -5.93
C LEU A 214 -20.61 -8.79 -4.90
N GLY A 215 -21.29 -7.72 -5.33
CA GLY A 215 -21.80 -6.67 -4.45
C GLY A 215 -20.75 -5.67 -3.98
N GLY A 216 -19.56 -5.65 -4.60
CA GLY A 216 -18.47 -4.75 -4.26
C GLY A 216 -18.40 -3.49 -5.10
N ARG A 217 -17.44 -2.62 -4.75
CA ARG A 217 -17.09 -1.40 -5.50
C ARG A 217 -15.58 -1.19 -5.50
N ILE A 218 -15.02 -0.77 -6.64
CA ILE A 218 -13.61 -0.39 -6.76
C ILE A 218 -13.43 1.06 -6.29
N ARG A 219 -12.43 1.31 -5.45
CA ARG A 219 -12.00 2.63 -4.96
C ARG A 219 -10.47 2.69 -5.04
N GLY A 220 -9.95 3.47 -5.99
CA GLY A 220 -8.51 3.52 -6.25
C GLY A 220 -7.95 2.13 -6.55
N GLU A 221 -6.96 1.72 -5.76
CA GLU A 221 -6.27 0.42 -5.84
C GLU A 221 -6.86 -0.63 -4.90
N THR A 222 -8.15 -0.53 -4.55
CA THR A 222 -8.83 -1.50 -3.68
C THR A 222 -10.27 -1.76 -4.11
N ALA A 223 -10.74 -3.01 -4.04
CA ALA A 223 -12.16 -3.37 -4.10
C ALA A 223 -12.73 -3.53 -2.69
N HIS A 224 -13.90 -2.95 -2.43
CA HIS A 224 -14.56 -2.94 -1.13
C HIS A 224 -15.86 -3.74 -1.19
N PHE A 225 -16.07 -4.58 -0.18
CA PHE A 225 -17.25 -5.42 0.02
C PHE A 225 -17.72 -5.32 1.48
N SER A 226 -18.91 -5.82 1.77
CA SER A 226 -19.40 -5.99 3.13
C SER A 226 -19.80 -7.43 3.36
N CYS A 227 -19.27 -8.03 4.42
CA CYS A 227 -19.74 -9.31 4.96
C CYS A 227 -20.48 -9.06 6.27
N TYR A 228 -20.97 -10.11 6.93
CA TYR A 228 -21.68 -10.01 8.19
C TYR A 228 -21.08 -10.92 9.25
N ASP A 229 -20.94 -10.37 10.45
CA ASP A 229 -20.62 -11.14 11.64
C ASP A 229 -21.11 -10.39 12.87
N GLY A 230 -22.39 -10.58 13.19
CA GLY A 230 -23.09 -9.82 14.23
C GLY A 230 -23.33 -8.34 13.94
N GLY A 231 -22.81 -7.87 12.82
CA GLY A 231 -22.99 -6.56 12.21
C GLY A 231 -22.19 -6.54 10.90
N PRO A 232 -22.27 -5.46 10.12
CA PRO A 232 -21.49 -5.33 8.89
C PRO A 232 -19.98 -5.36 9.16
N VAL A 233 -19.24 -6.14 8.37
CA VAL A 233 -17.77 -6.21 8.40
C VAL A 233 -17.25 -5.79 7.04
N ALA A 234 -16.46 -4.71 7.02
CA ALA A 234 -15.84 -4.24 5.78
C ALA A 234 -14.74 -5.21 5.33
N VAL A 235 -14.82 -5.62 4.08
CA VAL A 235 -13.85 -6.48 3.40
C VAL A 235 -13.20 -5.71 2.27
N ARG A 236 -11.89 -5.82 2.12
CA ARG A 236 -11.10 -5.17 1.09
C ARG A 236 -10.26 -6.19 0.35
N VAL A 237 -10.16 -6.04 -0.97
CA VAL A 237 -9.23 -6.77 -1.82
C VAL A 237 -8.31 -5.75 -2.48
N GLU A 238 -7.00 -5.89 -2.32
CA GLU A 238 -6.03 -5.01 -2.97
C GLU A 238 -5.98 -5.24 -4.47
N LEU A 239 -5.83 -4.16 -5.24
CA LEU A 239 -5.84 -4.17 -6.69
C LEU A 239 -4.68 -3.37 -7.27
N ARG A 240 -4.20 -3.75 -8.46
CA ARG A 240 -3.65 -2.78 -9.42
C ARG A 240 -4.73 -2.46 -10.43
N TRP A 241 -5.26 -1.25 -10.41
CA TRP A 241 -6.34 -0.84 -11.31
C TRP A 241 -6.16 0.63 -11.72
N GLN A 242 -6.12 0.88 -13.04
CA GLN A 242 -5.97 2.22 -13.61
C GLN A 242 -7.17 2.64 -14.47
N GLY A 243 -8.27 1.91 -14.39
CA GLY A 243 -9.50 2.16 -15.13
C GLY A 243 -9.97 0.97 -15.96
N PRO A 244 -11.19 1.06 -16.53
CA PRO A 244 -11.83 -0.06 -17.24
C PRO A 244 -11.05 -0.59 -18.46
N GLN A 245 -10.19 0.23 -19.06
CA GLN A 245 -9.40 -0.11 -20.26
C GLN A 245 -7.99 -0.62 -19.93
N SER A 246 -7.58 -0.61 -18.66
CA SER A 246 -6.24 -1.06 -18.23
C SER A 246 -6.26 -2.54 -17.85
N MET A 247 -5.14 -3.26 -17.94
CA MET A 247 -5.02 -4.54 -17.25
C MET A 247 -5.19 -4.33 -15.75
N ALA A 248 -5.75 -5.31 -15.05
CA ALA A 248 -5.96 -5.24 -13.62
C ALA A 248 -5.49 -6.51 -12.91
N VAL A 249 -5.05 -6.36 -11.67
CA VAL A 249 -4.55 -7.48 -10.85
C VAL A 249 -5.23 -7.42 -9.50
N CYS A 250 -5.70 -8.54 -8.97
CA CYS A 250 -6.13 -8.66 -7.57
C CYS A 250 -5.05 -9.33 -6.71
N HIS A 251 -4.90 -8.86 -5.48
CA HIS A 251 -3.97 -9.36 -4.49
C HIS A 251 -4.71 -9.76 -3.20
N ASP A 252 -4.22 -9.29 -2.04
CA ASP A 252 -4.59 -9.76 -0.73
C ASP A 252 -6.03 -9.38 -0.33
N LEU A 253 -6.65 -10.27 0.44
CA LEU A 253 -7.92 -10.03 1.13
C LEU A 253 -7.66 -9.52 2.54
N MET A 254 -8.37 -8.47 2.96
CA MET A 254 -8.27 -7.90 4.31
C MET A 254 -9.63 -7.51 4.90
N TRP A 255 -9.86 -7.82 6.17
CA TRP A 255 -11.03 -7.34 6.94
C TRP A 255 -10.67 -6.10 7.74
N SER A 256 -11.62 -5.16 7.86
CA SER A 256 -11.46 -3.95 8.68
C SER A 256 -12.44 -4.00 9.86
N ARG A 257 -11.90 -4.13 11.08
CA ARG A 257 -12.67 -4.04 12.33
C ARG A 257 -11.94 -3.19 13.37
N PRO A 258 -12.65 -2.42 14.20
CA PRO A 258 -12.02 -1.66 15.28
C PRO A 258 -11.32 -2.57 16.30
N SER A 259 -11.94 -3.69 16.67
CA SER A 259 -11.43 -4.66 17.67
C SER A 259 -12.08 -6.04 17.45
N GLY A 260 -11.51 -7.08 18.09
CA GLY A 260 -12.03 -8.45 18.07
C GLY A 260 -11.66 -9.28 16.84
N GLU A 261 -12.06 -10.55 16.87
CA GLU A 261 -11.85 -11.54 15.81
C GLU A 261 -12.81 -11.35 14.62
N VAL A 262 -12.46 -11.92 13.47
CA VAL A 262 -13.36 -12.04 12.30
C VAL A 262 -14.17 -13.33 12.43
N GLY A 263 -15.43 -13.28 12.85
CA GLY A 263 -16.23 -14.51 13.03
C GLY A 263 -16.45 -15.32 11.75
N ASP A 264 -16.85 -16.57 11.93
CA ASP A 264 -16.83 -17.62 10.89
C ASP A 264 -17.60 -17.26 9.62
N VAL A 265 -18.74 -16.59 9.76
CA VAL A 265 -19.52 -16.13 8.61
C VAL A 265 -18.77 -15.08 7.80
N ALA A 266 -18.25 -14.03 8.44
CA ALA A 266 -17.47 -13.00 7.76
C ALA A 266 -16.16 -13.54 7.18
N TRP A 267 -15.52 -14.50 7.86
CA TRP A 267 -14.34 -15.20 7.36
C TRP A 267 -14.67 -15.97 6.09
N SER A 268 -15.66 -16.87 6.15
CA SER A 268 -16.07 -17.70 5.03
C SER A 268 -16.50 -16.86 3.82
N GLU A 269 -17.28 -15.81 4.03
CA GLU A 269 -17.77 -14.95 2.95
C GLU A 269 -16.66 -14.07 2.35
N GLY A 270 -15.74 -13.56 3.17
CA GLY A 270 -14.59 -12.82 2.66
C GLY A 270 -13.69 -13.69 1.79
N VAL A 271 -13.38 -14.91 2.24
CA VAL A 271 -12.58 -15.86 1.45
C VAL A 271 -13.32 -16.27 0.18
N ARG A 272 -14.65 -16.48 0.23
CA ARG A 272 -15.46 -16.77 -0.96
C ARG A 272 -15.37 -15.66 -2.01
N ILE A 273 -15.38 -14.39 -1.60
CA ILE A 273 -15.20 -13.25 -2.51
C ILE A 273 -13.83 -13.32 -3.19
N ALA A 274 -12.76 -13.49 -2.42
CA ALA A 274 -11.41 -13.59 -2.96
C ALA A 274 -11.23 -14.82 -3.88
N ALA A 275 -11.75 -15.98 -3.48
CA ALA A 275 -11.73 -17.20 -4.26
C ALA A 275 -12.47 -17.05 -5.59
N THR A 276 -13.62 -16.36 -5.58
CA THR A 276 -14.40 -16.10 -6.81
C THR A 276 -13.66 -15.16 -7.76
N LEU A 277 -13.06 -14.09 -7.22
CA LEU A 277 -12.23 -13.18 -8.03
C LEU A 277 -10.99 -13.89 -8.58
N TYR A 278 -10.34 -14.75 -7.81
CA TYR A 278 -9.21 -15.56 -8.27
C TYR A 278 -9.62 -16.58 -9.33
N GLY A 279 -10.75 -17.25 -9.16
CA GLY A 279 -11.28 -18.23 -10.12
C GLY A 279 -11.73 -17.62 -11.45
N ASN A 280 -12.14 -16.35 -11.46
CA ASN A 280 -12.63 -15.64 -12.65
C ASN A 280 -11.56 -14.82 -13.40
N ARG A 281 -10.28 -15.01 -13.07
CA ARG A 281 -9.13 -14.38 -13.75
C ARG A 281 -9.09 -14.76 -15.24
N THR A 282 -8.55 -13.88 -16.08
CA THR A 282 -8.44 -14.14 -17.53
C THR A 282 -7.18 -14.88 -17.91
N GLU A 283 -6.11 -14.62 -17.17
CA GLU A 283 -4.82 -15.23 -17.38
C GLU A 283 -4.58 -16.19 -16.23
N SER A 284 -4.30 -17.45 -16.57
CA SER A 284 -3.92 -18.49 -15.63
C SER A 284 -2.65 -19.14 -16.13
N GLY A 285 -1.65 -19.28 -15.26
CA GLY A 285 -0.51 -20.14 -15.53
C GLY A 285 -0.92 -21.60 -15.61
N ASP A 286 -0.22 -22.41 -16.40
CA ASP A 286 -0.50 -23.85 -16.55
C ASP A 286 -0.44 -24.61 -15.20
N ASP A 287 0.26 -24.07 -14.20
CA ASP A 287 0.43 -24.65 -12.85
C ASP A 287 -0.43 -23.99 -11.76
N ASP A 288 -1.30 -23.04 -12.10
CA ASP A 288 -2.09 -22.34 -11.09
C ASP A 288 -3.14 -23.29 -10.44
N PRO A 289 -3.16 -23.40 -9.10
CA PRO A 289 -4.14 -24.24 -8.42
C PRO A 289 -5.58 -23.74 -8.59
N ALA A 290 -6.56 -24.64 -8.48
CA ALA A 290 -7.94 -24.22 -8.28
C ALA A 290 -8.08 -23.45 -6.95
N PRO A 291 -9.08 -22.55 -6.80
CA PRO A 291 -9.23 -21.78 -5.56
C PRO A 291 -9.31 -22.65 -4.29
N ALA A 292 -9.97 -23.81 -4.37
CA ALA A 292 -10.05 -24.76 -3.26
C ALA A 292 -8.66 -25.30 -2.88
N ASP A 293 -7.88 -25.74 -3.86
CA ASP A 293 -6.53 -26.27 -3.64
C ASP A 293 -5.56 -25.21 -3.11
N ALA A 294 -5.66 -23.98 -3.61
CA ALA A 294 -4.87 -22.84 -3.14
C ALA A 294 -5.13 -22.57 -1.64
N TYR A 295 -6.41 -22.59 -1.26
CA TYR A 295 -6.80 -22.39 0.13
C TYR A 295 -6.43 -23.56 1.04
N GLU A 296 -6.54 -24.80 0.57
CA GLU A 296 -6.11 -25.97 1.36
C GLU A 296 -4.59 -25.96 1.57
N ARG A 297 -3.78 -25.53 0.58
CA ARG A 297 -2.35 -25.28 0.78
C ARG A 297 -2.09 -24.21 1.84
N PHE A 298 -2.87 -23.13 1.83
CA PHE A 298 -2.80 -22.09 2.86
C PHE A 298 -3.16 -22.63 4.26
N ARG A 299 -4.19 -23.46 4.39
CA ARG A 299 -4.57 -24.12 5.64
C ARG A 299 -3.49 -25.08 6.13
N ALA A 300 -2.90 -25.87 5.24
CA ALA A 300 -1.83 -26.81 5.56
C ALA A 300 -0.58 -26.11 6.10
N GLY A 301 -0.32 -24.86 5.70
CA GLY A 301 0.75 -24.01 6.25
C GLY A 301 0.49 -23.49 7.68
N HIS A 302 -0.72 -23.66 8.22
CA HIS A 302 -1.11 -23.22 9.56
C HIS A 302 -1.70 -24.39 10.37
N PRO A 303 -0.91 -25.46 10.61
CA PRO A 303 -1.38 -26.63 11.33
C PRO A 303 -1.69 -26.27 12.79
N ARG A 304 -2.68 -26.96 13.36
CA ARG A 304 -3.00 -26.84 14.78
C ARG A 304 -1.83 -27.32 15.65
N PRO A 305 -1.47 -26.61 16.72
CA PRO A 305 -0.49 -27.09 17.68
C PRO A 305 -0.95 -28.38 18.36
N ASP A 306 -0.06 -29.38 18.43
CA ASP A 306 -0.34 -30.66 19.08
C ASP A 306 -0.76 -30.47 20.55
N GLY A 307 -1.81 -31.18 20.96
CA GLY A 307 -2.28 -31.20 22.35
C GLY A 307 -3.21 -30.05 22.76
N VAL A 308 -3.49 -29.08 21.89
CA VAL A 308 -4.52 -28.06 22.13
C VAL A 308 -5.88 -28.62 21.70
N PRO A 309 -6.90 -28.77 22.57
CA PRO A 309 -8.25 -29.17 22.17
C PRO A 309 -8.91 -28.11 21.29
N ALA A 310 -9.89 -28.50 20.46
CA ALA A 310 -10.58 -27.57 19.58
C ALA A 310 -11.28 -26.57 20.49
N ALA A 311 -10.98 -25.29 20.33
CA ALA A 311 -11.67 -24.27 21.11
C ALA A 311 -13.15 -24.35 20.74
N ALA A 312 -14.01 -24.71 21.70
CA ALA A 312 -15.45 -24.55 21.51
C ALA A 312 -15.71 -23.06 21.23
N PRO A 313 -16.54 -22.73 20.23
CA PRO A 313 -16.87 -21.34 19.95
C PRO A 313 -17.39 -20.68 21.24
N ALA A 314 -16.75 -19.60 21.66
CA ALA A 314 -17.16 -18.91 22.87
C ALA A 314 -18.61 -18.42 22.69
N PRO A 315 -19.51 -18.67 23.66
CA PRO A 315 -20.88 -18.19 23.57
C PRO A 315 -20.85 -16.66 23.48
N ARG A 316 -21.46 -16.11 22.43
CA ARG A 316 -21.58 -14.66 22.27
C ARG A 316 -22.53 -14.12 23.34
N PRO A 317 -22.23 -12.96 23.96
CA PRO A 317 -23.20 -12.32 24.82
C PRO A 317 -24.45 -11.98 24.00
N PRO A 318 -25.66 -12.08 24.60
CA PRO A 318 -26.89 -11.67 23.95
C PRO A 318 -26.81 -10.17 23.63
N ARG A 319 -27.17 -9.80 22.40
CA ARG A 319 -27.27 -8.41 21.98
C ARG A 319 -28.50 -7.74 22.55
N SER A 320 -28.38 -6.43 22.69
CA SER A 320 -29.50 -5.55 22.95
C SER A 320 -30.42 -5.44 21.72
N ARG A 321 -31.66 -5.00 21.94
CA ARG A 321 -32.61 -4.68 20.85
C ARG A 321 -31.98 -3.75 19.80
N GLY A 322 -31.27 -2.72 20.24
CA GLY A 322 -30.64 -1.74 19.34
C GLY A 322 -29.58 -2.39 18.44
N GLU A 323 -28.72 -3.23 19.01
CA GLU A 323 -27.70 -3.96 18.25
C GLU A 323 -28.31 -4.95 17.24
N LEU A 324 -29.44 -5.60 17.57
CA LEU A 324 -30.18 -6.44 16.63
C LEU A 324 -30.78 -5.63 15.47
N VAL A 325 -31.41 -4.50 15.77
CA VAL A 325 -31.96 -3.57 14.78
C VAL A 325 -30.86 -3.04 13.86
N ASP A 326 -29.72 -2.63 14.42
CA ASP A 326 -28.57 -2.12 13.67
C ASP A 326 -27.91 -3.18 12.79
N ALA A 327 -27.88 -4.45 13.26
CA ALA A 327 -27.47 -5.60 12.47
C ALA A 327 -28.46 -5.96 11.34
N GLY A 328 -29.66 -5.39 11.37
CA GLY A 328 -30.70 -5.57 10.35
C GLY A 328 -31.69 -6.69 10.64
N ALA A 329 -31.86 -7.08 11.91
CA ALA A 329 -32.90 -8.02 12.33
C ALA A 329 -34.29 -7.36 12.36
N VAL A 330 -35.33 -8.19 12.31
CA VAL A 330 -36.71 -7.77 12.61
C VAL A 330 -36.99 -8.16 14.05
N VAL A 331 -37.10 -7.18 14.94
CA VAL A 331 -37.32 -7.41 16.37
C VAL A 331 -38.80 -7.37 16.70
N ALA A 332 -39.25 -8.23 17.62
CA ALA A 332 -40.65 -8.29 18.04
C ALA A 332 -41.09 -6.98 18.72
N GLY A 333 -42.38 -6.66 18.58
CA GLY A 333 -43.01 -5.46 19.15
C GLY A 333 -42.89 -4.20 18.28
N PRO A 334 -43.60 -3.11 18.65
CA PRO A 334 -43.57 -1.85 17.91
C PRO A 334 -42.22 -1.13 18.02
N PRO A 335 -41.95 -0.13 17.16
CA PRO A 335 -40.78 0.75 17.29
C PRO A 335 -40.71 1.41 18.68
N ALA A 336 -39.54 1.35 19.31
CA ALA A 336 -39.34 1.81 20.69
C ALA A 336 -38.22 2.84 20.85
N ALA A 337 -37.42 3.09 19.81
CA ALA A 337 -36.27 4.00 19.83
C ALA A 337 -36.23 4.90 18.57
N GLU A 338 -35.54 6.04 18.69
CA GLU A 338 -35.25 6.90 17.53
C GLU A 338 -34.40 6.13 16.51
N GLY A 339 -34.81 6.15 15.24
CA GLY A 339 -34.17 5.36 14.18
C GLY A 339 -34.79 3.98 13.94
N GLU A 340 -35.84 3.58 14.67
CA GLU A 340 -36.68 2.42 14.35
C GLU A 340 -37.92 2.82 13.52
N ASP A 341 -38.35 1.94 12.62
CA ASP A 341 -39.64 2.03 11.91
C ASP A 341 -40.37 0.68 12.01
N ALA A 342 -41.69 0.69 11.90
CA ALA A 342 -42.49 -0.53 11.96
C ALA A 342 -42.41 -1.27 10.62
N LEU A 343 -42.05 -2.55 10.62
CA LEU A 343 -42.14 -3.41 9.45
C LEU A 343 -43.59 -3.88 9.29
N VAL A 344 -44.15 -3.69 8.10
CA VAL A 344 -45.53 -4.00 7.76
C VAL A 344 -45.57 -4.86 6.50
N ALA A 345 -46.25 -6.01 6.56
CA ALA A 345 -46.60 -6.77 5.37
C ALA A 345 -47.87 -6.18 4.74
N CYS A 346 -47.81 -5.81 3.47
CA CYS A 346 -48.94 -5.37 2.67
C CYS A 346 -49.30 -6.43 1.63
N ARG A 347 -50.53 -6.94 1.67
CA ARG A 347 -51.04 -7.92 0.69
C ARG A 347 -51.76 -7.23 -0.47
N TYR A 348 -51.38 -7.58 -1.68
CA TYR A 348 -51.94 -7.08 -2.93
C TYR A 348 -52.53 -8.22 -3.77
N GLU A 349 -53.59 -7.90 -4.51
CA GLU A 349 -54.30 -8.82 -5.40
C GLU A 349 -54.40 -8.21 -6.79
N CYS A 350 -54.32 -9.07 -7.81
CA CYS A 350 -54.52 -8.69 -9.20
C CYS A 350 -55.34 -9.77 -9.89
N PRO A 351 -56.42 -9.43 -10.63
CA PRO A 351 -57.21 -10.42 -11.37
C PRO A 351 -56.40 -11.26 -12.39
N ALA A 352 -55.26 -10.72 -12.84
CA ALA A 352 -54.36 -11.40 -13.77
C ALA A 352 -53.43 -12.44 -13.11
N LEU A 353 -53.44 -12.58 -11.78
CA LEU A 353 -52.59 -13.50 -11.01
C LEU A 353 -53.43 -14.55 -10.27
N ASP A 354 -52.84 -15.72 -10.02
CA ASP A 354 -53.50 -16.86 -9.34
C ASP A 354 -53.33 -16.85 -7.81
N GLY A 355 -52.64 -15.85 -7.25
CA GLY A 355 -52.40 -15.71 -5.82
C GLY A 355 -52.01 -14.28 -5.42
N PRO A 356 -51.91 -13.99 -4.12
CA PRO A 356 -51.53 -12.67 -3.64
C PRO A 356 -50.04 -12.40 -3.80
N VAL A 357 -49.70 -11.11 -3.88
CA VAL A 357 -48.34 -10.61 -3.75
C VAL A 357 -48.20 -9.94 -2.39
N VAL A 358 -47.14 -10.25 -1.65
CA VAL A 358 -46.89 -9.71 -0.32
C VAL A 358 -45.58 -8.93 -0.31
N GLU A 359 -45.69 -7.66 0.06
CA GLU A 359 -44.55 -6.77 0.22
C GLU A 359 -44.34 -6.45 1.70
N ALA A 360 -43.14 -6.74 2.21
CA ALA A 360 -42.72 -6.33 3.55
C ALA A 360 -41.94 -5.02 3.46
N THR A 361 -42.51 -3.93 3.97
CA THR A 361 -41.93 -2.58 3.88
C THR A 361 -42.08 -1.84 5.20
N THR A 362 -41.40 -0.70 5.35
CA THR A 362 -41.59 0.11 6.56
C THR A 362 -42.88 0.91 6.48
N ARG A 363 -43.51 1.16 7.63
CA ARG A 363 -44.81 1.86 7.73
C ARG A 363 -44.80 3.18 6.97
N ALA A 364 -43.71 3.94 7.06
CA ALA A 364 -43.58 5.22 6.38
C ALA A 364 -43.55 5.11 4.84
N ALA A 365 -43.17 3.95 4.29
CA ALA A 365 -43.08 3.70 2.85
C ALA A 365 -44.40 3.20 2.22
N VAL A 366 -45.33 2.69 3.04
CA VAL A 366 -46.60 2.09 2.57
C VAL A 366 -47.39 2.98 1.61
N PRO A 367 -47.60 4.29 1.86
CA PRO A 367 -48.40 5.13 0.96
C PRO A 367 -47.79 5.20 -0.45
N GLY A 368 -46.47 5.41 -0.55
CA GLY A 368 -45.78 5.47 -1.83
C GLY A 368 -45.74 4.14 -2.56
N GLN A 369 -45.50 3.05 -1.83
CA GLN A 369 -45.52 1.71 -2.41
C GLN A 369 -46.90 1.38 -2.98
N ARG A 370 -47.98 1.67 -2.23
CA ARG A 370 -49.35 1.49 -2.72
C ARG A 370 -49.61 2.28 -3.99
N ALA A 371 -49.19 3.53 -4.05
CA ALA A 371 -49.33 4.36 -5.24
C ALA A 371 -48.57 3.75 -6.44
N ALA A 372 -47.34 3.26 -6.25
CA ALA A 372 -46.58 2.58 -7.30
C ALA A 372 -47.28 1.31 -7.81
N LEU A 373 -47.73 0.44 -6.90
CA LEU A 373 -48.34 -0.84 -7.24
C LEU A 373 -49.72 -0.68 -7.87
N ALA A 374 -50.48 0.35 -7.48
CA ALA A 374 -51.74 0.69 -8.11
C ALA A 374 -51.59 1.01 -9.61
N LEU A 375 -50.48 1.64 -10.03
CA LEU A 375 -50.18 1.90 -11.44
C LEU A 375 -49.98 0.60 -12.25
N LEU A 376 -49.57 -0.49 -11.58
CA LEU A 376 -49.41 -1.82 -12.17
C LEU A 376 -50.70 -2.66 -12.14
N GLY A 377 -51.79 -2.14 -11.55
CA GLY A 377 -53.05 -2.87 -11.39
C GLY A 377 -53.08 -3.83 -10.20
N LEU A 378 -52.18 -3.67 -9.23
CA LEU A 378 -52.19 -4.37 -7.95
C LEU A 378 -53.00 -3.56 -6.94
N ALA A 379 -54.11 -4.12 -6.48
CA ALA A 379 -54.98 -3.50 -5.47
C ALA A 379 -54.71 -4.10 -4.07
N PRO A 380 -54.77 -3.32 -2.99
CA PRO A 380 -54.73 -3.87 -1.64
C PRO A 380 -55.87 -4.87 -1.41
N SER A 381 -55.60 -5.99 -0.76
CA SER A 381 -56.62 -7.02 -0.49
C SER A 381 -57.73 -6.49 0.45
N PRO A 382 -59.02 -6.76 0.16
CA PRO A 382 -60.16 -6.29 0.95
C PRO A 382 -60.30 -6.97 2.32
N GLU A 383 -59.67 -8.14 2.52
CA GLU A 383 -59.63 -8.85 3.82
C GLU A 383 -58.77 -8.12 4.87
N GLY A 384 -58.16 -6.98 4.51
CA GLY A 384 -57.42 -6.11 5.41
C GLY A 384 -56.09 -6.72 5.81
N ALA A 385 -55.00 -6.35 5.13
CA ALA A 385 -53.69 -6.90 5.48
C ALA A 385 -52.59 -5.84 5.33
N GLU A 386 -52.59 -4.89 6.26
CA GLU A 386 -51.35 -4.36 6.83
C GLU A 386 -51.10 -5.14 8.12
N THR A 387 -50.20 -6.12 8.08
CA THR A 387 -49.85 -6.90 9.27
C THR A 387 -48.57 -6.31 9.86
N ALA A 388 -48.62 -5.84 11.11
CA ALA A 388 -47.42 -5.39 11.82
C ALA A 388 -46.55 -6.61 12.18
N LEU A 389 -45.29 -6.60 11.75
CA LEU A 389 -44.37 -7.75 11.87
C LEU A 389 -43.32 -7.56 12.95
N GLY A 390 -43.07 -6.30 13.35
CA GLY A 390 -42.05 -5.94 14.32
C GLY A 390 -41.47 -4.56 14.04
N ALA A 391 -40.36 -4.24 14.70
CA ALA A 391 -39.56 -3.06 14.39
C ALA A 391 -38.31 -3.45 13.61
N VAL A 392 -37.89 -2.54 12.73
CA VAL A 392 -36.67 -2.63 11.95
C VAL A 392 -35.96 -1.29 11.99
N ARG A 393 -34.72 -1.24 11.52
CA ARG A 393 -34.03 0.02 11.32
C ARG A 393 -34.78 0.86 10.28
N ALA A 394 -35.10 2.10 10.62
CA ALA A 394 -35.70 3.04 9.69
C ALA A 394 -34.77 3.20 8.47
N ARG A 395 -35.32 2.99 7.28
CA ARG A 395 -34.59 3.15 6.01
C ARG A 395 -35.03 4.43 5.30
N PRO A 396 -34.15 5.05 4.50
CA PRO A 396 -34.52 6.19 3.68
C PRO A 396 -35.66 5.81 2.74
N LEU A 397 -36.70 6.65 2.69
CA LEU A 397 -37.79 6.46 1.75
C LEU A 397 -37.27 6.64 0.31
N GLY A 398 -37.75 5.78 -0.59
CA GLY A 398 -37.58 6.00 -2.03
C GLY A 398 -38.31 7.27 -2.48
N PHE A 399 -37.92 7.82 -3.63
CA PHE A 399 -38.45 9.09 -4.15
C PHE A 399 -39.97 9.21 -4.06
N LEU A 400 -40.71 8.19 -4.52
CA LEU A 400 -42.16 8.23 -4.57
C LEU A 400 -42.80 8.35 -3.18
N ALA A 401 -42.37 7.50 -2.23
CA ALA A 401 -42.88 7.53 -0.86
C ALA A 401 -42.55 8.85 -0.17
N LEU A 402 -41.31 9.33 -0.34
CA LEU A 402 -40.88 10.59 0.25
C LEU A 402 -41.66 11.79 -0.33
N ALA A 403 -41.79 11.84 -1.65
CA ALA A 403 -42.48 12.93 -2.35
C ALA A 403 -43.98 12.96 -2.06
N LEU A 404 -44.66 11.82 -2.03
CA LEU A 404 -46.09 11.76 -1.69
C LEU A 404 -46.35 12.07 -0.21
N ASN A 405 -45.46 11.65 0.69
CA ASN A 405 -45.59 11.99 2.11
C ASN A 405 -45.42 13.50 2.36
N ARG A 406 -44.51 14.16 1.64
CA ARG A 406 -44.27 15.61 1.79
C ARG A 406 -45.23 16.49 0.99
N HIS A 407 -45.64 16.03 -0.20
CA HIS A 407 -46.41 16.81 -1.15
C HIS A 407 -47.59 15.98 -1.73
N PRO A 408 -48.54 15.54 -0.90
CA PRO A 408 -49.64 14.68 -1.35
C PRO A 408 -50.51 15.34 -2.44
N GLY A 409 -50.63 16.67 -2.42
CA GLY A 409 -51.36 17.44 -3.44
C GLY A 409 -50.74 17.46 -4.83
N LEU A 410 -49.50 16.95 -5.00
CA LEU A 410 -48.78 16.91 -6.27
C LEU A 410 -48.68 15.47 -6.85
N SER A 411 -49.59 14.57 -6.47
CA SER A 411 -49.54 13.14 -6.80
C SER A 411 -49.36 12.85 -8.29
N ASP A 412 -50.11 13.51 -9.17
CA ASP A 412 -50.01 13.33 -10.63
C ASP A 412 -48.63 13.77 -11.15
N ARG A 413 -48.11 14.89 -10.63
CA ARG A 413 -46.80 15.43 -11.01
C ARG A 413 -45.67 14.53 -10.54
N ILE A 414 -45.74 14.03 -9.31
CA ILE A 414 -44.78 13.08 -8.74
C ILE A 414 -44.75 11.80 -9.57
N THR A 415 -45.91 11.29 -9.97
CA THR A 415 -46.02 10.09 -10.82
C THR A 415 -45.36 10.32 -12.19
N ALA A 416 -45.56 11.49 -12.80
CA ALA A 416 -44.90 11.85 -14.06
C ALA A 416 -43.36 11.95 -13.91
N LEU A 417 -42.87 12.51 -12.80
CA LEU A 417 -41.44 12.58 -12.51
C LEU A 417 -40.83 11.17 -12.32
N LEU A 418 -41.54 10.27 -11.64
CA LEU A 418 -41.08 8.88 -11.47
C LEU A 418 -40.88 8.18 -12.82
N ALA A 419 -41.81 8.37 -13.77
CA ALA A 419 -41.66 7.83 -15.11
C ALA A 419 -40.42 8.40 -15.83
N ALA A 420 -40.17 9.71 -15.71
CA ALA A 420 -39.00 10.36 -16.30
C ALA A 420 -37.68 9.88 -15.66
N LEU A 421 -37.65 9.71 -14.32
CA LEU A 421 -36.51 9.18 -13.59
C LEU A 421 -36.16 7.76 -14.04
N ARG A 422 -37.15 6.85 -14.09
CA ARG A 422 -36.96 5.47 -14.56
C ARG A 422 -36.44 5.40 -16.00
N ALA A 423 -37.02 6.19 -16.90
CA ALA A 423 -36.57 6.23 -18.30
C ALA A 423 -35.11 6.69 -18.41
N ASN A 424 -34.70 7.68 -17.63
CA ASN A 424 -33.33 8.22 -17.68
C ASN A 424 -32.31 7.39 -16.88
N ALA A 425 -32.74 6.63 -15.88
CA ALA A 425 -31.88 5.63 -15.23
C ALA A 425 -31.39 4.61 -16.26
N LYS A 426 -32.28 4.13 -17.13
CA LYS A 426 -31.88 3.21 -18.22
C LYS A 426 -30.94 3.86 -19.25
N VAL A 427 -31.13 5.14 -19.54
CA VAL A 427 -30.20 5.88 -20.43
C VAL A 427 -28.84 6.07 -19.76
N ALA A 428 -28.81 6.28 -18.44
CA ALA A 428 -27.58 6.54 -17.69
C ALA A 428 -26.60 5.36 -17.74
N GLU A 429 -27.09 4.12 -17.80
CA GLU A 429 -26.26 2.90 -17.93
C GLU A 429 -25.32 2.95 -19.14
N THR A 430 -25.71 3.60 -20.23
CA THR A 430 -24.93 3.64 -21.48
C THR A 430 -24.45 5.03 -21.85
N LYS A 431 -25.18 6.08 -21.46
CA LYS A 431 -24.95 7.48 -21.86
C LYS A 431 -25.23 8.42 -20.69
N PRO A 432 -24.40 8.40 -19.62
CA PRO A 432 -24.64 9.18 -18.41
C PRO A 432 -24.75 10.69 -18.66
N GLY A 433 -23.94 11.25 -19.58
CA GLY A 433 -24.04 12.67 -19.95
C GLY A 433 -25.39 13.05 -20.57
N ARG A 434 -25.94 12.19 -21.45
CA ARG A 434 -27.25 12.42 -22.06
C ARG A 434 -28.39 12.32 -21.04
N ALA A 435 -28.31 11.36 -20.13
CA ALA A 435 -29.26 11.23 -19.03
C ALA A 435 -29.22 12.47 -18.11
N ARG A 436 -28.02 12.94 -17.75
CA ARG A 436 -27.84 14.19 -16.97
C ARG A 436 -28.53 15.38 -17.64
N ASP A 437 -28.33 15.57 -18.94
CA ASP A 437 -28.92 16.70 -19.68
C ASP A 437 -30.44 16.56 -19.83
N ALA A 438 -30.97 15.34 -19.88
CA ALA A 438 -32.42 15.10 -19.89
C ALA A 438 -33.04 15.36 -18.51
N LEU A 439 -32.42 14.90 -17.44
CA LEU A 439 -32.89 15.12 -16.07
C LEU A 439 -32.87 16.60 -15.68
N ASN A 440 -31.83 17.36 -16.06
CA ASN A 440 -31.81 18.81 -15.85
C ASN A 440 -32.91 19.54 -16.64
N ARG A 441 -33.29 19.05 -17.83
CA ARG A 441 -34.42 19.60 -18.57
C ARG A 441 -35.74 19.35 -17.85
N VAL A 442 -35.97 18.12 -17.35
CA VAL A 442 -37.15 17.80 -16.52
C VAL A 442 -37.21 18.71 -15.29
N ALA A 443 -36.07 18.94 -14.62
CA ALA A 443 -36.01 19.84 -13.48
C ALA A 443 -36.36 21.28 -13.85
N SER A 444 -35.89 21.78 -15.01
CA SER A 444 -36.19 23.15 -15.46
C SER A 444 -37.67 23.43 -15.73
N GLU A 445 -38.48 22.39 -15.91
CA GLU A 445 -39.94 22.50 -16.10
C GLU A 445 -40.71 22.60 -14.77
N LEU A 446 -40.07 22.33 -13.63
CA LEU A 446 -40.69 22.46 -12.30
C LEU A 446 -40.67 23.93 -11.87
N THR A 447 -41.83 24.59 -12.00
CA THR A 447 -42.00 26.02 -11.70
C THR A 447 -43.21 26.25 -10.80
N GLY A 448 -43.25 27.40 -10.11
CA GLY A 448 -44.34 27.71 -9.17
C GLY A 448 -44.43 26.67 -8.04
N PRO A 449 -45.63 26.15 -7.70
CA PRO A 449 -45.81 25.15 -6.65
C PRO A 449 -45.04 23.84 -6.88
N ASP A 450 -44.83 23.44 -8.14
CA ASP A 450 -44.09 22.22 -8.50
C ASP A 450 -42.60 22.31 -8.13
N ALA A 451 -42.06 23.52 -7.97
CA ALA A 451 -40.65 23.74 -7.62
C ALA A 451 -40.29 23.15 -6.24
N ALA A 452 -41.28 22.91 -5.37
CA ALA A 452 -41.08 22.20 -4.10
C ALA A 452 -40.53 20.78 -4.28
N LEU A 453 -40.70 20.17 -5.47
CA LEU A 453 -40.20 18.83 -5.79
C LEU A 453 -38.73 18.83 -6.24
N LEU A 454 -38.12 19.98 -6.51
CA LEU A 454 -36.74 20.07 -7.03
C LEU A 454 -35.69 19.39 -6.13
N PRO A 455 -35.66 19.60 -4.80
CA PRO A 455 -34.69 18.92 -3.95
C PRO A 455 -34.81 17.40 -4.03
N LEU A 456 -36.05 16.89 -3.95
CA LEU A 456 -36.33 15.45 -4.01
C LEU A 456 -35.96 14.85 -5.38
N LEU A 457 -36.24 15.57 -6.46
CA LEU A 457 -35.87 15.16 -7.81
C LEU A 457 -34.34 15.06 -7.95
N TYR A 458 -33.61 16.08 -7.51
CA TYR A 458 -32.15 16.11 -7.63
C TYR A 458 -31.46 15.08 -6.73
N ASP A 459 -31.94 14.84 -5.51
CA ASP A 459 -31.44 13.75 -4.66
C ASP A 459 -31.62 12.38 -5.36
N GLU A 460 -32.76 12.14 -6.03
CA GLU A 460 -32.96 10.90 -6.79
C GLU A 460 -32.09 10.84 -8.06
N CYS A 461 -31.89 11.97 -8.76
CA CYS A 461 -30.94 12.05 -9.87
C CYS A 461 -29.51 11.73 -9.42
N SER A 462 -29.13 12.16 -8.21
CA SER A 462 -27.84 11.84 -7.60
C SER A 462 -27.66 10.34 -7.39
N ARG A 463 -28.70 9.65 -6.88
CA ARG A 463 -28.71 8.19 -6.69
C ARG A 463 -28.58 7.44 -8.02
N ILE A 464 -29.38 7.81 -9.02
CA ILE A 464 -29.30 7.22 -10.38
C ILE A 464 -27.88 7.32 -10.95
N MET A 465 -27.22 8.47 -10.82
CA MET A 465 -25.86 8.65 -11.33
C MET A 465 -24.82 7.85 -10.55
N ALA A 466 -25.02 7.67 -9.24
CA ALA A 466 -24.14 6.83 -8.42
C ALA A 466 -24.30 5.34 -8.74
N GLU A 467 -25.51 4.88 -9.03
CA GLU A 467 -25.78 3.48 -9.42
C GLU A 467 -25.01 3.07 -10.68
N VAL A 468 -24.84 4.00 -11.63
CA VAL A 468 -24.04 3.78 -12.84
C VAL A 468 -22.55 4.15 -12.69
N GLY A 469 -22.09 4.38 -11.45
CA GLY A 469 -20.69 4.65 -11.13
C GLY A 469 -20.19 6.06 -11.48
N ASN A 470 -21.06 7.00 -11.84
CA ASN A 470 -20.66 8.37 -12.20
C ASN A 470 -20.65 9.32 -10.98
N THR A 471 -19.57 9.27 -10.22
CA THR A 471 -19.35 10.10 -9.03
C THR A 471 -19.52 11.60 -9.29
N ALA A 472 -18.98 12.12 -10.38
CA ALA A 472 -18.99 13.55 -10.66
C ALA A 472 -20.41 14.10 -10.86
N TYR A 473 -21.25 13.40 -11.63
CA TYR A 473 -22.64 13.82 -11.85
C TYR A 473 -23.52 13.55 -10.64
N SER A 474 -23.27 12.48 -9.89
CA SER A 474 -23.96 12.20 -8.64
C SER A 474 -23.77 13.33 -7.62
N VAL A 475 -22.51 13.74 -7.37
CA VAL A 475 -22.20 14.86 -6.49
C VAL A 475 -22.78 16.17 -7.03
N GLY A 476 -22.71 16.41 -8.34
CA GLY A 476 -23.28 17.60 -8.96
C GLY A 476 -24.80 17.74 -8.73
N PHE A 477 -25.56 16.65 -8.87
CA PHE A 477 -26.99 16.66 -8.58
C PHE A 477 -27.27 16.81 -7.08
N PHE A 478 -26.46 16.20 -6.22
CA PHE A 478 -26.58 16.38 -4.77
C PHE A 478 -26.39 17.85 -4.35
N ASP A 479 -25.35 18.51 -4.89
CA ASP A 479 -25.11 19.93 -4.67
C ASP A 479 -26.28 20.79 -5.19
N GLN A 480 -26.89 20.42 -6.33
CA GLN A 480 -28.09 21.09 -6.86
C GLN A 480 -29.32 20.92 -5.96
N ALA A 481 -29.51 19.76 -5.32
CA ALA A 481 -30.60 19.54 -4.36
C ALA A 481 -30.48 20.50 -3.17
N ARG A 482 -29.30 20.54 -2.54
CA ARG A 482 -29.02 21.41 -1.39
C ARG A 482 -29.08 22.90 -1.76
N ARG A 483 -28.66 23.26 -2.98
CA ARG A 483 -28.80 24.63 -3.49
C ARG A 483 -30.27 25.02 -3.68
N ALA A 484 -31.09 24.11 -4.23
CA ALA A 484 -32.52 24.36 -4.41
C ALA A 484 -33.25 24.57 -3.08
N GLU A 485 -32.89 23.82 -2.03
CA GLU A 485 -33.41 24.05 -0.67
C GLU A 485 -33.02 25.43 -0.14
N ALA A 486 -31.76 25.83 -0.30
CA ALA A 486 -31.28 27.13 0.18
C ALA A 486 -31.91 28.30 -0.57
N GLU A 487 -31.97 28.26 -1.90
CA GLU A 487 -32.53 29.33 -2.75
C GLU A 487 -34.04 29.51 -2.55
N ARG A 488 -34.75 28.46 -2.10
CA ARG A 488 -36.21 28.45 -1.95
C ARG A 488 -36.69 28.37 -0.50
N ALA A 489 -35.79 28.46 0.49
CA ALA A 489 -36.14 28.34 1.91
C ALA A 489 -37.17 29.38 2.39
N ALA A 490 -37.29 30.52 1.69
CA ALA A 490 -38.30 31.53 1.96
C ALA A 490 -39.69 31.18 1.39
N GLU A 491 -39.76 30.33 0.35
CA GLU A 491 -41.00 29.89 -0.31
C GLU A 491 -41.52 28.58 0.29
N PHE A 492 -40.61 27.66 0.63
CA PHE A 492 -40.94 26.33 1.15
C PHE A 492 -40.14 26.02 2.42
N PRO A 493 -40.79 25.49 3.48
CA PRO A 493 -40.08 25.04 4.68
C PRO A 493 -39.02 23.98 4.35
N VAL A 494 -37.81 24.16 4.88
CA VAL A 494 -36.73 23.18 4.75
C VAL A 494 -36.84 22.15 5.88
N ASP A 495 -36.89 20.88 5.52
CA ASP A 495 -36.82 19.77 6.48
C ASP A 495 -35.36 19.43 6.81
N GLU A 496 -34.85 20.02 7.89
CA GLU A 496 -33.45 19.83 8.32
C GLU A 496 -33.12 18.37 8.66
N ALA A 497 -34.08 17.60 9.19
CA ALA A 497 -33.88 16.18 9.44
C ALA A 497 -33.67 15.43 8.11
N GLY A 498 -34.46 15.79 7.10
CA GLY A 498 -34.28 15.31 5.73
C GLY A 498 -32.94 15.69 5.12
N VAL A 499 -32.44 16.91 5.35
CA VAL A 499 -31.13 17.35 4.87
C VAL A 499 -30.00 16.55 5.50
N VAL A 500 -30.03 16.35 6.83
CA VAL A 500 -29.04 15.51 7.53
C VAL A 500 -29.09 14.07 7.03
N ALA A 501 -30.29 13.50 6.86
CA ALA A 501 -30.45 12.16 6.31
C ALA A 501 -29.87 12.06 4.89
N ALA A 502 -30.08 13.06 4.04
CA ALA A 502 -29.53 13.08 2.69
C ALA A 502 -28.00 13.11 2.68
N TYR A 503 -27.35 13.86 3.58
CA TYR A 503 -25.89 13.82 3.73
C TYR A 503 -25.39 12.48 4.28
N ARG A 504 -26.05 11.92 5.30
CA ARG A 504 -25.71 10.60 5.87
C ARG A 504 -25.79 9.50 4.82
N ASP A 505 -26.81 9.57 3.98
CA ASP A 505 -27.17 8.56 2.99
C ASP A 505 -26.71 8.95 1.56
N ILE A 506 -25.74 9.86 1.46
CA ILE A 506 -25.18 10.27 0.17
C ILE A 506 -24.62 9.05 -0.56
N ALA A 507 -25.00 8.90 -1.83
CA ALA A 507 -24.69 7.70 -2.59
C ALA A 507 -23.18 7.53 -2.86
N VAL A 508 -22.41 8.64 -2.89
CA VAL A 508 -20.96 8.63 -3.10
C VAL A 508 -20.21 8.92 -1.80
N ARG A 509 -19.87 7.85 -1.07
CA ARG A 509 -19.32 7.95 0.30
C ARG A 509 -17.93 8.59 0.41
N ASP A 510 -17.12 8.52 -0.65
CA ASP A 510 -15.73 9.04 -0.66
C ASP A 510 -15.60 10.45 -1.26
N ALA A 511 -16.70 11.02 -1.73
CA ALA A 511 -16.73 12.37 -2.26
C ALA A 511 -17.07 13.39 -1.16
N LEU A 512 -16.51 14.59 -1.30
CA LEU A 512 -16.89 15.74 -0.49
C LEU A 512 -17.75 16.67 -1.37
N PRO A 513 -19.07 16.71 -1.18
CA PRO A 513 -19.93 17.64 -1.90
C PRO A 513 -19.59 19.08 -1.50
N LYS A 514 -19.71 20.02 -2.45
CA LYS A 514 -19.42 21.43 -2.19
C LYS A 514 -20.40 22.00 -1.16
N SER A 515 -21.64 21.53 -1.20
CA SER A 515 -22.71 21.94 -0.30
C SER A 515 -22.38 21.69 1.18
N LEU A 516 -21.50 20.73 1.49
CA LEU A 516 -21.10 20.44 2.87
C LEU A 516 -20.42 21.65 3.53
N ALA A 517 -19.60 22.38 2.77
CA ALA A 517 -18.90 23.57 3.25
C ALA A 517 -19.79 24.83 3.31
N GLU A 518 -20.96 24.77 2.68
CA GLU A 518 -21.94 25.86 2.62
C GLU A 518 -23.09 25.66 3.63
N HIS A 519 -23.28 24.43 4.13
CA HIS A 519 -24.41 24.04 4.96
C HIS A 519 -24.53 24.86 6.26
N ALA A 520 -23.44 25.08 6.98
CA ALA A 520 -23.45 25.87 8.21
C ALA A 520 -23.88 27.33 7.97
N GLY A 521 -23.47 27.92 6.84
CA GLY A 521 -23.92 29.24 6.43
C GLY A 521 -25.40 29.26 6.05
N ALA A 522 -25.88 28.21 5.37
CA ALA A 522 -27.30 28.06 5.03
C ALA A 522 -28.19 27.89 6.28
N LEU A 523 -27.74 27.16 7.30
CA LEU A 523 -28.41 27.06 8.59
C LEU A 523 -28.46 28.43 9.29
N ALA A 524 -27.32 29.12 9.39
CA ALA A 524 -27.22 30.43 10.04
C ALA A 524 -28.08 31.51 9.34
N ALA A 525 -28.31 31.39 8.04
CA ALA A 525 -29.15 32.31 7.29
C ALA A 525 -30.65 32.17 7.57
N ARG A 526 -31.11 31.01 8.09
CA ARG A 526 -32.54 30.71 8.25
C ARG A 526 -32.97 30.29 9.65
N LEU A 527 -32.04 29.90 10.54
CA LEU A 527 -32.33 29.47 11.91
C LEU A 527 -31.62 30.34 12.96
N PRO A 528 -32.15 30.41 14.20
CA PRO A 528 -31.41 30.95 15.34
C PRO A 528 -30.09 30.20 15.58
N ALA A 529 -29.06 30.90 16.06
CA ALA A 529 -27.70 30.36 16.20
C ALA A 529 -27.63 29.04 17.02
N THR A 530 -28.40 28.94 18.11
CA THR A 530 -28.47 27.72 18.93
C THR A 530 -29.06 26.53 18.18
N GLU A 531 -30.09 26.75 17.36
CA GLU A 531 -30.71 25.69 16.54
C GLU A 531 -29.80 25.29 15.38
N ALA A 532 -29.15 26.26 14.73
CA ALA A 532 -28.14 26.01 13.70
C ALA A 532 -26.99 25.14 14.25
N TYR A 533 -26.49 25.44 15.46
CA TYR A 533 -25.47 24.63 16.12
C TYR A 533 -25.93 23.18 16.34
N ARG A 534 -27.15 22.97 16.84
CA ARG A 534 -27.71 21.62 17.07
C ARG A 534 -27.80 20.80 15.79
N TRP A 535 -28.26 21.39 14.70
CA TRP A 535 -28.34 20.72 13.40
C TRP A 535 -26.97 20.42 12.81
N GLN A 536 -26.03 21.37 12.89
CA GLN A 536 -24.65 21.14 12.46
C GLN A 536 -23.97 20.02 13.26
N ARG A 537 -24.20 19.96 14.57
CA ARG A 537 -23.70 18.88 15.45
C ARG A 537 -24.27 17.53 15.04
N ARG A 538 -25.57 17.46 14.76
CA ARG A 538 -26.23 16.23 14.28
C ARG A 538 -25.62 15.77 12.96
N LEU A 539 -25.46 16.68 12.00
CA LEU A 539 -24.79 16.38 10.72
C LEU A 539 -23.38 15.85 10.93
N ALA A 540 -22.56 16.54 11.73
CA ALA A 540 -21.18 16.14 11.98
C ALA A 540 -21.11 14.72 12.59
N THR A 541 -22.02 14.40 13.50
CA THR A 541 -22.12 13.10 14.14
C THR A 541 -22.53 12.02 13.14
N GLU A 542 -23.67 12.20 12.46
CA GLU A 542 -24.22 11.19 11.54
C GLU A 542 -23.32 10.98 10.32
N TRP A 543 -22.66 12.02 9.81
CA TRP A 543 -21.67 11.91 8.73
C TRP A 543 -20.50 11.02 9.14
N CYS A 544 -19.94 11.27 10.33
CA CYS A 544 -18.77 10.56 10.81
C CYS A 544 -19.07 9.10 11.17
N GLU A 545 -20.20 8.85 11.84
CA GLU A 545 -20.65 7.50 12.22
C GLU A 545 -21.10 6.67 11.03
N ALA A 546 -21.58 7.31 9.96
CA ALA A 546 -21.80 6.63 8.69
C ALA A 546 -20.48 6.12 8.09
N GLY A 547 -19.31 6.61 8.52
CA GLY A 547 -18.01 6.24 7.92
C GLY A 547 -17.81 6.89 6.55
N LEU A 548 -18.39 8.07 6.35
CA LEU A 548 -18.14 8.91 5.18
C LEU A 548 -16.74 9.54 5.27
N ARG A 549 -16.24 10.08 4.15
CA ARG A 549 -14.89 10.68 4.09
C ARG A 549 -14.68 11.75 5.16
N ALA A 550 -13.51 11.73 5.80
CA ALA A 550 -13.08 12.77 6.73
C ALA A 550 -13.23 14.17 6.13
N ALA A 551 -13.95 15.04 6.84
CA ALA A 551 -14.36 16.35 6.38
C ALA A 551 -14.03 17.38 7.47
N PRO A 552 -12.82 17.99 7.45
CA PRO A 552 -12.39 18.95 8.46
C PRO A 552 -13.30 20.17 8.62
N VAL A 553 -14.06 20.45 7.56
CA VAL A 553 -15.09 21.48 7.51
C VAL A 553 -16.17 21.30 8.58
N LEU A 554 -16.47 20.05 8.98
CA LEU A 554 -17.46 19.75 10.01
C LEU A 554 -17.02 20.26 11.38
N ALA A 555 -15.75 20.06 11.74
CA ALA A 555 -15.20 20.56 13.00
C ALA A 555 -15.07 22.08 13.00
N ARG A 556 -14.65 22.69 11.88
CA ARG A 556 -14.64 24.15 11.68
C ARG A 556 -16.03 24.74 11.93
N ASP A 557 -17.03 24.22 11.24
CA ASP A 557 -18.38 24.79 11.24
C ASP A 557 -19.10 24.58 12.57
N LEU A 558 -18.87 23.44 13.22
CA LEU A 558 -19.35 23.19 14.57
C LEU A 558 -18.82 24.26 15.55
N ALA A 559 -17.51 24.54 15.49
CA ALA A 559 -16.88 25.56 16.33
C ALA A 559 -17.40 26.97 16.02
N SER A 560 -17.50 27.35 14.74
CA SER A 560 -18.00 28.67 14.34
C SER A 560 -19.46 28.91 14.78
N LEU A 561 -20.33 27.90 14.69
CA LEU A 561 -21.71 28.03 15.13
C LEU A 561 -21.85 28.00 16.66
N ALA A 562 -20.99 27.28 17.38
CA ALA A 562 -20.95 27.34 18.85
C ALA A 562 -20.63 28.76 19.35
N GLU A 563 -19.61 29.39 18.76
CA GLU A 563 -19.24 30.78 19.06
C GLU A 563 -20.37 31.75 18.73
N ALA A 564 -20.99 31.62 17.54
CA ALA A 564 -22.12 32.45 17.15
C ALA A 564 -23.33 32.30 18.09
N ALA A 565 -23.53 31.11 18.66
CA ALA A 565 -24.57 30.84 19.64
C ALA A 565 -24.21 31.29 21.08
N GLY A 566 -22.96 31.69 21.33
CA GLY A 566 -22.45 31.92 22.69
C GLY A 566 -22.53 30.66 23.56
N TYR A 567 -22.46 29.47 22.93
CA TYR A 567 -22.58 28.17 23.58
C TYR A 567 -21.20 27.54 23.76
N GLU A 568 -20.90 27.07 24.96
CA GLU A 568 -19.67 26.32 25.25
C GLU A 568 -19.98 24.81 25.09
N PRO A 569 -19.39 24.12 24.08
CA PRO A 569 -19.62 22.69 23.89
C PRO A 569 -19.25 21.87 25.14
N GLY A 570 -20.14 20.97 25.55
CA GLY A 570 -20.00 20.18 26.76
C GLY A 570 -20.33 20.94 28.05
N SER A 571 -21.05 22.07 27.97
CA SER A 571 -21.52 22.81 29.15
C SER A 571 -22.34 21.90 30.09
N PRO A 572 -22.13 21.94 31.42
CA PRO A 572 -22.85 21.09 32.36
C PRO A 572 -24.32 21.50 32.58
N ARG A 573 -24.80 22.55 31.88
CA ARG A 573 -26.14 23.11 32.06
C ARG A 573 -27.26 22.18 31.60
N ASP A 574 -27.00 21.33 30.60
CA ASP A 574 -27.95 20.36 30.06
C ASP A 574 -27.25 19.01 29.80
N PRO A 575 -27.56 17.96 30.57
CA PRO A 575 -26.95 16.64 30.40
C PRO A 575 -27.16 16.01 29.02
N ALA A 576 -28.29 16.28 28.36
CA ALA A 576 -28.61 15.71 27.05
C ALA A 576 -27.81 16.40 25.94
N GLU A 577 -27.73 17.74 25.97
CA GLU A 577 -26.88 18.50 25.05
C GLU A 577 -25.40 18.13 25.22
N ARG A 578 -24.96 17.95 26.46
CA ARG A 578 -23.61 17.48 26.77
C ARG A 578 -23.33 16.12 26.14
N ALA A 579 -24.21 15.13 26.34
CA ALA A 579 -24.03 13.80 25.77
C ALA A 579 -23.97 13.83 24.23
N ALA A 580 -24.75 14.71 23.60
CA ALA A 580 -24.72 14.90 22.15
C ALA A 580 -23.41 15.55 21.66
N ASP A 581 -22.86 16.54 22.37
CA ASP A 581 -21.56 17.14 22.06
C ASP A 581 -20.41 16.13 22.19
N GLU A 582 -20.43 15.32 23.26
CA GLU A 582 -19.44 14.26 23.48
C GLU A 582 -19.49 13.21 22.36
N ARG A 583 -20.69 12.78 21.94
CA ARG A 583 -20.87 11.88 20.81
C ARG A 583 -20.30 12.46 19.51
N ALA A 584 -20.57 13.73 19.23
CA ALA A 584 -20.09 14.40 18.03
C ALA A 584 -18.55 14.44 17.96
N VAL A 585 -17.89 14.82 19.06
CA VAL A 585 -16.42 14.88 19.10
C VAL A 585 -15.77 13.49 19.01
N ARG A 586 -16.39 12.47 19.62
CA ARG A 586 -15.96 11.07 19.46
C ARG A 586 -16.04 10.63 18.00
N ALA A 587 -17.14 10.93 17.33
CA ALA A 587 -17.32 10.61 15.92
C ALA A 587 -16.30 11.34 15.02
N LEU A 588 -16.09 12.64 15.25
CA LEU A 588 -15.10 13.44 14.50
C LEU A 588 -13.66 12.92 14.69
N LEU A 589 -13.30 12.47 15.90
CA LEU A 589 -11.99 11.88 16.18
C LEU A 589 -11.85 10.53 15.48
N ALA A 590 -12.84 9.63 15.63
CA ALA A 590 -12.79 8.28 15.06
C ALA A 590 -12.75 8.27 13.53
N ASN A 591 -13.45 9.22 12.89
CA ASN A 591 -13.48 9.35 11.43
C ASN A 591 -12.23 10.08 10.87
N GLY A 592 -11.44 10.76 11.71
CA GLY A 592 -10.26 11.54 11.30
C GLY A 592 -10.57 12.97 10.86
N SER A 593 -11.80 13.44 11.03
CA SER A 593 -12.20 14.81 10.67
C SER A 593 -11.51 15.87 11.54
N LEU A 594 -11.01 15.51 12.73
CA LEU A 594 -10.19 16.41 13.56
C LEU A 594 -8.75 16.57 13.04
N THR A 595 -8.22 15.63 12.27
CA THR A 595 -6.81 15.60 11.84
C THR A 595 -6.38 16.87 11.10
N ALA A 596 -7.23 17.39 10.21
CA ALA A 596 -6.97 18.63 9.48
C ALA A 596 -7.87 19.80 9.94
N ALA A 597 -8.43 19.72 11.15
CA ALA A 597 -9.26 20.78 11.69
C ALA A 597 -8.45 22.07 11.94
N PRO A 598 -9.00 23.25 11.63
CA PRO A 598 -8.30 24.52 11.82
C PRO A 598 -8.07 24.80 13.31
N HIS A 599 -7.03 25.58 13.63
CA HIS A 599 -6.65 25.93 15.00
C HIS A 599 -7.82 26.45 15.85
N GLN A 600 -8.68 27.30 15.28
CA GLN A 600 -9.86 27.84 15.97
C GLN A 600 -10.82 26.74 16.42
N ALA A 601 -11.02 25.68 15.62
CA ALA A 601 -11.89 24.58 15.99
C ALA A 601 -11.38 23.84 17.23
N TRP A 602 -10.06 23.67 17.32
CA TRP A 602 -9.43 23.10 18.51
C TRP A 602 -9.67 23.97 19.74
N THR A 603 -9.43 25.28 19.64
CA THR A 603 -9.63 26.21 20.76
C THR A 603 -11.04 26.13 21.35
N VAL A 604 -12.07 26.09 20.51
CA VAL A 604 -13.47 26.00 20.94
C VAL A 604 -13.78 24.63 21.56
N LEU A 605 -13.19 23.54 21.04
CA LEU A 605 -13.47 22.17 21.49
C LEU A 605 -12.60 21.71 22.68
N ILE A 606 -11.54 22.43 23.04
CA ILE A 606 -10.61 22.07 24.15
C ILE A 606 -11.33 21.73 25.47
N PRO A 607 -12.30 22.52 25.97
CA PRO A 607 -12.96 22.21 27.24
C PRO A 607 -13.67 20.86 27.22
N LEU A 608 -14.31 20.54 26.10
CA LEU A 608 -14.98 19.26 25.85
C LEU A 608 -13.97 18.12 25.71
N LEU A 609 -12.92 18.29 24.91
CA LEU A 609 -11.85 17.31 24.71
C LEU A 609 -11.16 16.94 26.04
N ARG A 610 -10.87 17.94 26.88
CA ARG A 610 -10.25 17.73 28.19
C ARG A 610 -11.10 16.86 29.10
N ARG A 611 -12.42 17.08 29.10
CA ARG A 611 -13.36 16.29 29.90
C ARG A 611 -13.45 14.86 29.40
N VAL A 612 -13.74 14.69 28.10
CA VAL A 612 -13.88 13.37 27.49
C VAL A 612 -12.61 12.53 27.65
N ALA A 613 -11.43 13.13 27.47
CA ALA A 613 -10.14 12.46 27.68
C ALA A 613 -9.79 12.19 29.15
N GLY A 614 -10.49 12.82 30.10
CA GLY A 614 -10.39 12.52 31.53
C GLY A 614 -11.28 11.36 31.97
N GLU A 615 -12.40 11.16 31.29
CA GLU A 615 -13.41 10.13 31.60
C GLU A 615 -13.21 8.84 30.80
N ASP A 616 -12.68 8.92 29.57
CA ASP A 616 -12.51 7.78 28.67
C ASP A 616 -11.03 7.56 28.28
N PRO A 617 -10.40 6.48 28.79
CA PRO A 617 -9.03 6.10 28.43
C PRO A 617 -8.83 5.80 26.94
N GLY A 618 -9.82 5.19 26.27
CA GLY A 618 -9.78 4.89 24.84
C GLY A 618 -9.78 6.15 23.99
N PHE A 619 -10.60 7.14 24.36
CA PHE A 619 -10.61 8.46 23.73
C PHE A 619 -9.27 9.19 23.96
N ARG A 620 -8.75 9.17 25.19
CA ARG A 620 -7.45 9.76 25.53
C ARG A 620 -6.32 9.18 24.67
N SER A 621 -6.29 7.86 24.54
CA SER A 621 -5.34 7.12 23.71
C SER A 621 -5.47 7.51 22.22
N ALA A 622 -6.69 7.63 21.71
CA ALA A 622 -6.94 8.08 20.33
C ALA A 622 -6.50 9.52 20.07
N LEU A 623 -6.69 10.41 21.04
CA LEU A 623 -6.25 11.80 20.95
C LEU A 623 -4.72 11.92 20.93
N VAL A 624 -4.01 11.11 21.72
CA VAL A 624 -2.53 11.06 21.71
C VAL A 624 -1.98 10.63 20.36
N ARG A 625 -2.65 9.68 19.68
CA ARG A 625 -2.25 9.19 18.35
C ARG A 625 -2.54 10.19 17.21
N LEU A 626 -3.29 11.26 17.47
CA LEU A 626 -3.65 12.23 16.44
C LEU A 626 -2.45 13.12 16.07
N LEU A 627 -2.19 13.23 14.77
CA LEU A 627 -1.17 14.12 14.20
C LEU A 627 -1.86 15.21 13.37
N PRO A 628 -1.91 16.48 13.83
CA PRO A 628 -2.48 17.55 13.05
C PRO A 628 -1.80 17.70 11.69
N GLU A 629 -2.58 17.78 10.62
CA GLU A 629 -2.06 18.03 9.27
C GLU A 629 -1.65 19.51 9.12
N PRO A 630 -0.51 19.78 8.46
CA PRO A 630 -0.11 21.14 8.16
C PRO A 630 -1.02 21.75 7.10
N ALA A 631 -1.44 23.01 7.30
CA ALA A 631 -2.32 23.70 6.36
C ALA A 631 -1.72 23.87 4.95
N ARG A 632 -0.38 23.83 4.83
CA ARG A 632 0.39 23.91 3.58
C ARG A 632 1.70 23.14 3.73
N ASP A 633 2.28 22.70 2.63
CA ASP A 633 3.62 22.10 2.61
C ASP A 633 4.72 23.18 2.71
N THR A 634 4.82 23.82 3.88
CA THR A 634 5.87 24.81 4.19
C THR A 634 6.38 24.56 5.60
N GLY A 635 7.67 24.85 5.86
CA GLY A 635 8.26 24.62 7.17
C GLY A 635 7.56 25.35 8.32
N LYS A 636 7.07 26.59 8.07
CA LYS A 636 6.29 27.35 9.05
C LYS A 636 4.93 26.71 9.36
N ALA A 637 4.24 26.18 8.34
CA ALA A 637 2.95 25.51 8.54
C ALA A 637 3.12 24.16 9.27
N LYS A 638 4.20 23.40 8.96
CA LYS A 638 4.55 22.16 9.66
C LYS A 638 4.91 22.42 11.12
N ALA A 639 5.73 23.43 11.40
CA ALA A 639 6.01 23.86 12.77
C ALA A 639 4.72 24.28 13.50
N GLY A 640 3.83 25.02 12.84
CA GLY A 640 2.53 25.39 13.40
C GLY A 640 1.64 24.19 13.74
N ALA A 641 1.66 23.13 12.92
CA ALA A 641 0.93 21.90 13.20
C ALA A 641 1.49 21.14 14.43
N VAL A 642 2.81 21.09 14.58
CA VAL A 642 3.47 20.54 15.78
C VAL A 642 3.12 21.36 17.02
N SER A 643 3.16 22.69 16.93
CA SER A 643 2.76 23.57 18.04
C SER A 643 1.29 23.37 18.42
N LEU A 644 0.40 23.16 17.44
CA LEU A 644 -1.01 22.84 17.68
C LEU A 644 -1.17 21.52 18.42
N LEU A 645 -0.46 20.46 18.00
CA LEU A 645 -0.45 19.19 18.72
C LEU A 645 -0.06 19.36 20.19
N LEU A 646 1.06 20.05 20.44
CA LEU A 646 1.58 20.27 21.79
C LEU A 646 0.65 21.12 22.64
N ALA A 647 0.04 22.17 22.06
CA ALA A 647 -0.96 22.99 22.74
C ALA A 647 -2.19 22.16 23.13
N ASN A 648 -2.67 21.27 22.24
CA ASN A 648 -3.82 20.41 22.52
C ASN A 648 -3.52 19.40 23.62
N LEU A 649 -2.36 18.73 23.58
CA LEU A 649 -1.93 17.80 24.63
C LEU A 649 -1.82 18.51 25.98
N SER A 650 -1.18 19.68 26.01
CA SER A 650 -1.05 20.51 27.21
C SER A 650 -2.40 20.94 27.77
N ALA A 651 -3.32 21.42 26.91
CA ALA A 651 -4.65 21.86 27.32
C ALA A 651 -5.51 20.75 27.93
N VAL A 652 -5.29 19.49 27.52
CA VAL A 652 -5.93 18.29 28.06
C VAL A 652 -5.19 17.72 29.28
N GLY A 653 -4.08 18.32 29.70
CA GLY A 653 -3.28 17.89 30.85
C GLY A 653 -2.43 16.66 30.57
N ILE A 654 -1.94 16.49 29.34
CA ILE A 654 -1.06 15.40 28.92
C ILE A 654 0.35 15.93 28.71
N SER A 655 1.26 15.64 29.64
CA SER A 655 2.67 16.07 29.57
C SER A 655 3.63 15.00 29.04
N ALA A 656 3.30 13.72 29.24
CA ALA A 656 4.07 12.55 28.80
C ALA A 656 3.14 11.56 28.07
N PRO A 657 2.68 11.90 26.85
CA PRO A 657 1.59 11.20 26.17
C PRO A 657 1.83 9.70 25.93
N PHE A 658 3.07 9.26 25.77
CA PHE A 658 3.42 7.89 25.39
C PHE A 658 3.76 7.00 26.59
N THR A 659 4.37 7.57 27.63
CA THR A 659 4.72 6.81 28.85
C THR A 659 3.64 6.87 29.93
N ALA A 660 2.80 7.91 29.97
CA ALA A 660 1.78 8.09 31.01
C ALA A 660 0.34 7.77 30.58
N THR A 661 0.08 7.46 29.30
CA THR A 661 -1.27 7.11 28.83
C THR A 661 -1.53 5.61 28.92
N PRO A 662 -2.48 5.15 29.76
CA PRO A 662 -2.81 3.73 29.88
C PRO A 662 -3.36 3.15 28.57
N GLY A 663 -3.01 1.89 28.29
CA GLY A 663 -3.55 1.13 27.15
C GLY A 663 -2.96 1.49 25.78
N LEU A 664 -2.06 2.48 25.69
CA LEU A 664 -1.28 2.72 24.48
C LEU A 664 -0.13 1.71 24.41
N THR A 665 0.04 1.02 23.29
CA THR A 665 1.10 0.03 23.03
C THR A 665 2.34 0.68 22.42
N GLY A 666 3.54 0.08 22.56
CA GLY A 666 4.73 0.62 21.90
C GLY A 666 4.68 0.55 20.37
N GLU A 667 3.95 -0.42 19.79
CA GLU A 667 3.74 -0.46 18.34
C GLU A 667 2.96 0.75 17.83
N GLU A 668 1.93 1.20 18.55
CA GLU A 668 1.20 2.42 18.22
C GLU A 668 2.08 3.68 18.34
N VAL A 669 3.01 3.69 19.30
CA VAL A 669 3.98 4.78 19.45
C VAL A 669 5.01 4.76 18.32
N ARG A 670 5.45 3.58 17.89
CA ARG A 670 6.32 3.41 16.71
C ARG A 670 5.63 3.95 15.45
N ASP A 671 4.38 3.56 15.23
CA ASP A 671 3.59 4.01 14.08
C ASP A 671 3.37 5.52 14.11
N TRP A 672 3.08 6.07 15.30
CA TRP A 672 2.98 7.50 15.50
C TRP A 672 4.30 8.22 15.16
N ALA A 673 5.43 7.72 15.67
CA ALA A 673 6.74 8.34 15.47
C ALA A 673 7.16 8.32 13.99
N ASN A 674 6.98 7.19 13.30
CA ASN A 674 7.24 7.06 11.87
C ASN A 674 6.40 8.06 11.06
N ARG A 675 5.10 8.17 11.35
CA ARG A 675 4.21 9.13 10.69
C ARG A 675 4.55 10.58 11.02
N ALA A 676 4.95 10.87 12.26
CA ALA A 676 5.33 12.22 12.67
C ALA A 676 6.59 12.70 11.94
N LEU A 677 7.60 11.81 11.81
CA LEU A 677 8.83 12.09 11.07
C LEU A 677 8.56 12.38 9.59
N GLU A 678 7.65 11.63 8.97
CA GLU A 678 7.26 11.84 7.58
C GLU A 678 6.44 13.13 7.41
N LEU A 679 5.39 13.32 8.22
CA LEU A 679 4.44 14.42 8.10
C LEU A 679 5.09 15.78 8.38
N TYR A 680 5.95 15.86 9.40
CA TYR A 680 6.57 17.10 9.84
C TYR A 680 7.97 17.34 9.28
N ARG A 681 8.42 16.52 8.34
CA ARG A 681 9.66 16.72 7.60
C ARG A 681 9.74 18.11 6.97
N GLY A 682 10.82 18.83 7.21
CA GLY A 682 11.07 20.20 6.77
C GLY A 682 10.41 21.26 7.67
N ALA A 683 9.95 20.90 8.86
CA ALA A 683 9.43 21.86 9.84
C ALA A 683 10.50 22.91 10.20
N ALA A 684 10.05 24.16 10.38
CA ALA A 684 10.91 25.23 10.85
C ALA A 684 11.25 25.01 12.34
N LEU A 685 12.38 24.39 12.62
CA LEU A 685 12.91 24.15 13.96
C LEU A 685 13.68 25.38 14.48
N PRO A 686 13.75 25.60 15.82
CA PRO A 686 13.18 24.77 16.88
C PRO A 686 11.67 24.98 17.07
N VAL A 687 10.98 23.93 17.54
CA VAL A 687 9.59 24.01 18.03
C VAL A 687 9.61 23.71 19.54
N GLU A 688 9.11 24.65 20.34
CA GLU A 688 9.03 24.50 21.80
C GLU A 688 8.21 23.25 22.16
N GLY A 689 8.69 22.44 23.13
CA GLY A 689 8.02 21.21 23.58
C GLY A 689 8.28 19.95 22.73
N LEU A 690 8.62 20.08 21.44
CA LEU A 690 8.91 18.94 20.57
C LEU A 690 10.04 18.03 21.09
N PRO A 691 11.18 18.54 21.64
CA PRO A 691 12.21 17.68 22.22
C PRO A 691 11.72 16.87 23.42
N GLY A 692 10.74 17.38 24.18
CA GLY A 692 10.11 16.65 25.28
C GLY A 692 9.25 15.49 24.78
N LEU A 693 8.45 15.76 23.75
CA LEU A 693 7.58 14.77 23.11
C LEU A 693 8.39 13.62 22.48
N LEU A 694 9.49 13.92 21.79
CA LEU A 694 10.37 12.90 21.19
C LEU A 694 11.12 12.09 22.25
N ARG A 695 11.55 12.72 23.36
CA ARG A 695 12.15 11.98 24.49
C ARG A 695 11.18 11.01 25.14
N ASP A 696 9.91 11.40 25.27
CA ASP A 696 8.86 10.54 25.80
C ASP A 696 8.58 9.35 24.87
N ALA A 697 8.48 9.60 23.56
CA ALA A 697 8.35 8.53 22.57
C ALA A 697 9.55 7.58 22.59
N GLY A 698 10.77 8.13 22.58
CA GLY A 698 12.01 7.33 22.65
C GLY A 698 12.11 6.52 23.94
N ALA A 699 11.70 7.07 25.08
CA ALA A 699 11.67 6.33 26.35
C ALA A 699 10.74 5.12 26.28
N ARG A 700 9.55 5.29 25.68
CA ARG A 700 8.59 4.20 25.51
C ARG A 700 9.12 3.12 24.58
N LEU A 701 9.69 3.49 23.43
CA LEU A 701 10.20 2.55 22.44
C LEU A 701 11.39 1.74 22.98
N ARG A 702 12.33 2.38 23.69
CA ARG A 702 13.45 1.68 24.33
C ARG A 702 13.00 0.69 25.40
N ALA A 703 11.96 1.02 26.17
CA ALA A 703 11.43 0.13 27.20
C ALA A 703 10.84 -1.17 26.61
N GLU A 704 10.36 -1.12 25.36
CA GLU A 704 9.78 -2.27 24.66
C GLU A 704 10.71 -2.91 23.61
N GLY A 705 11.95 -2.42 23.48
CA GLY A 705 12.90 -2.92 22.48
C GLY A 705 12.47 -2.66 21.03
N LEU A 706 11.67 -1.61 20.81
CA LEU A 706 11.19 -1.22 19.49
C LEU A 706 12.05 -0.11 18.90
N SER A 707 12.11 -0.06 17.57
CA SER A 707 12.83 0.93 16.77
C SER A 707 11.93 1.60 15.73
N CYS A 708 12.35 2.76 15.24
CA CYS A 708 11.66 3.57 14.24
C CYS A 708 12.48 3.73 12.96
N ASP A 709 11.79 3.96 11.84
CA ASP A 709 12.45 4.27 10.58
C ASP A 709 12.78 5.76 10.50
N LEU A 710 13.96 6.13 11.00
CA LEU A 710 14.44 7.51 10.92
C LEU A 710 14.71 7.98 9.48
N ARG A 711 14.73 7.08 8.49
CA ARG A 711 14.85 7.45 7.07
C ARG A 711 13.62 8.17 6.56
N GLY A 712 12.47 8.10 7.26
CA GLY A 712 11.29 8.90 6.96
C GLY A 712 11.56 10.42 6.99
N ALA A 713 12.50 10.87 7.83
CA ALA A 713 12.97 12.26 7.83
C ALA A 713 13.94 12.57 6.66
N LEU A 714 14.62 11.54 6.12
CA LEU A 714 15.69 11.68 5.14
C LEU A 714 15.26 11.44 3.69
N THR A 715 14.20 10.67 3.43
CA THR A 715 13.81 10.26 2.06
C THR A 715 12.29 10.14 1.85
N ARG A 716 11.85 10.22 0.59
CA ARG A 716 10.56 9.67 0.13
C ARG A 716 10.90 8.49 -0.78
N THR A 717 10.24 7.34 -0.59
CA THR A 717 10.48 6.09 -1.33
C THR A 717 10.20 6.15 -2.85
N ARG A 718 9.88 7.32 -3.44
CA ARG A 718 9.49 7.40 -4.88
C ARG A 718 9.97 8.65 -5.65
N SER A 719 10.76 9.57 -5.08
CA SER A 719 11.19 10.79 -5.82
C SER A 719 12.53 11.35 -5.34
N TRP A 720 13.51 11.38 -6.25
CA TRP A 720 14.86 11.95 -6.11
C TRP A 720 14.91 13.49 -6.01
N LYS A 721 13.75 14.18 -6.04
CA LYS A 721 13.69 15.66 -6.08
C LYS A 721 13.53 16.33 -4.70
N GLU A 722 13.19 15.59 -3.64
CA GLU A 722 12.92 16.16 -2.32
C GLU A 722 14.18 16.16 -1.43
N ALA A 723 14.39 17.25 -0.69
CA ALA A 723 15.53 17.47 0.18
C ALA A 723 15.39 16.74 1.54
N PRO A 724 16.43 16.06 2.05
CA PRO A 724 16.45 15.48 3.40
C PRO A 724 16.32 16.54 4.51
N ASP A 725 15.56 16.24 5.57
CA ASP A 725 15.50 17.07 6.77
C ASP A 725 16.47 16.57 7.85
N TYR A 726 17.70 17.07 7.77
CA TYR A 726 18.74 16.78 8.75
C TYR A 726 18.42 17.30 10.14
N ALA A 727 17.67 18.39 10.27
CA ALA A 727 17.42 19.01 11.58
C ALA A 727 16.44 18.17 12.41
N LEU A 728 15.38 17.65 11.78
CA LEU A 728 14.45 16.74 12.44
C LEU A 728 15.07 15.36 12.74
N PHE A 729 15.86 14.83 11.79
CA PHE A 729 16.63 13.59 11.99
C PHE A 729 17.58 13.70 13.20
N GLU A 730 18.38 14.76 13.23
CA GLU A 730 19.32 15.04 14.30
C GLU A 730 18.61 15.23 15.65
N LEU A 731 17.49 15.94 15.66
CA LEU A 731 16.68 16.13 16.87
C LEU A 731 16.13 14.81 17.42
N ALA A 732 15.66 13.90 16.55
CA ALA A 732 15.14 12.60 16.95
C ALA A 732 16.23 11.73 17.61
N LEU A 733 17.42 11.67 16.99
CA LEU A 733 18.58 10.98 17.57
C LEU A 733 19.01 11.60 18.90
N ALA A 734 19.10 12.93 18.98
CA ALA A 734 19.45 13.63 20.22
C ALA A 734 18.44 13.41 21.35
N CYS A 735 17.17 13.14 21.02
CA CYS A 735 16.12 12.78 21.98
C CYS A 735 16.10 11.29 22.34
N GLY A 736 16.99 10.48 21.75
CA GLY A 736 17.13 9.05 21.99
C GLY A 736 16.06 8.19 21.30
N VAL A 737 15.41 8.68 20.23
CA VAL A 737 14.47 7.84 19.48
C VAL A 737 15.26 6.70 18.82
N PRO A 738 14.99 5.42 19.16
CA PRO A 738 15.74 4.29 18.62
C PRO A 738 15.49 4.15 17.11
N SER A 739 16.58 4.00 16.34
CA SER A 739 16.52 3.80 14.89
C SER A 739 16.53 2.32 14.53
N ASP A 740 15.84 1.96 13.45
CA ASP A 740 16.12 0.72 12.76
C ASP A 740 17.58 0.70 12.28
N PRO A 741 18.26 -0.46 12.31
CA PRO A 741 19.62 -0.56 11.79
C PRO A 741 19.69 -0.09 10.33
N PRO A 742 20.56 0.88 10.00
CA PRO A 742 20.71 1.32 8.62
C PRO A 742 21.20 0.14 7.78
N GLY A 743 20.53 -0.11 6.66
CA GLY A 743 20.96 -1.11 5.69
C GLY A 743 22.36 -0.79 5.12
N PRO A 744 23.03 -1.76 4.49
CA PRO A 744 24.40 -1.57 3.95
C PRO A 744 24.52 -0.42 2.95
N GLU A 745 23.42 -0.05 2.28
CA GLU A 745 23.36 1.04 1.31
C GLU A 745 22.74 2.35 1.85
N ALA A 746 22.39 2.43 3.14
CA ALA A 746 21.86 3.65 3.72
C ALA A 746 22.92 4.76 3.67
N ASP A 747 22.64 5.90 3.02
CA ASP A 747 23.51 7.08 2.88
C ASP A 747 22.78 8.32 3.40
N LEU A 748 23.50 9.19 4.12
CA LEU A 748 23.02 10.46 4.65
C LEU A 748 23.03 11.59 3.62
N ARG A 749 23.34 11.30 2.35
CA ARG A 749 23.36 12.27 1.24
C ARG A 749 24.21 13.47 1.59
N VAL A 750 25.42 13.24 2.13
CA VAL A 750 26.31 14.30 2.66
C VAL A 750 26.51 15.44 1.66
N GLY A 751 26.50 15.16 0.35
CA GLY A 751 26.60 16.18 -0.71
C GLY A 751 25.45 17.20 -0.72
N GLN A 752 24.24 16.81 -0.29
CA GLN A 752 23.14 17.74 -0.07
C GLN A 752 23.25 18.42 1.30
N TRP A 753 23.75 17.70 2.33
CA TRP A 753 23.95 18.25 3.67
C TRP A 753 24.95 19.40 3.70
N VAL A 754 26.11 19.30 3.05
CA VAL A 754 27.16 20.36 3.07
C VAL A 754 26.63 21.71 2.59
N THR A 755 25.64 21.73 1.70
CA THR A 755 25.02 22.98 1.23
C THR A 755 24.21 23.69 2.31
N ARG A 756 23.79 22.98 3.35
CA ARG A 756 22.98 23.45 4.48
C ARG A 756 23.81 23.66 5.75
N GLY A 757 24.79 22.78 6.00
CA GLY A 757 25.71 22.87 7.13
C GLY A 757 25.05 22.70 8.51
N VAL A 758 23.99 21.88 8.59
CA VAL A 758 23.30 21.59 9.86
C VAL A 758 24.24 20.78 10.77
N PRO A 759 24.43 21.12 12.06
CA PRO A 759 25.21 20.28 12.98
C PRO A 759 24.68 18.84 13.05
N LEU A 760 25.58 17.84 13.10
CA LEU A 760 25.24 16.41 13.22
C LEU A 760 25.93 15.69 14.43
N PRO A 761 26.02 16.29 15.64
CA PRO A 761 26.67 15.64 16.78
C PRO A 761 26.03 14.31 17.23
N ALA A 762 24.71 14.20 17.24
CA ALA A 762 23.98 12.99 17.64
C ALA A 762 24.19 11.88 16.62
N ALA A 763 24.09 12.18 15.32
CA ALA A 763 24.41 11.21 14.28
C ALA A 763 25.86 10.73 14.34
N ALA A 764 26.82 11.61 14.65
CA ALA A 764 28.22 11.24 14.80
C ALA A 764 28.49 10.36 16.03
N ALA A 765 27.78 10.60 17.14
CA ALA A 765 27.91 9.82 18.37
C ALA A 765 27.10 8.51 18.36
N ASP A 766 26.16 8.36 17.42
CA ASP A 766 25.29 7.20 17.34
C ASP A 766 26.04 5.96 16.81
N PRO A 767 25.94 4.78 17.47
CA PRO A 767 26.65 3.57 17.04
C PRO A 767 26.25 3.04 15.66
N GLN A 768 25.03 3.32 15.20
CA GLN A 768 24.51 2.86 13.91
C GLN A 768 24.77 3.89 12.81
N TRP A 769 24.53 5.18 13.08
CA TRP A 769 24.63 6.26 12.11
C TRP A 769 26.02 6.89 12.01
N GLY A 770 26.83 6.84 13.06
CA GLY A 770 28.22 7.36 13.04
C GLY A 770 29.08 6.70 11.96
N PRO A 771 29.09 5.37 11.83
CA PRO A 771 29.78 4.67 10.74
C PRO A 771 29.27 5.05 9.34
N VAL A 772 27.96 5.29 9.20
CA VAL A 772 27.35 5.74 7.94
C VAL A 772 27.84 7.16 7.60
N LEU A 773 27.76 8.09 8.54
CA LEU A 773 28.24 9.46 8.37
C LEU A 773 29.74 9.49 8.03
N ARG A 774 30.55 8.70 8.74
CA ARG A 774 31.99 8.57 8.44
C ARG A 774 32.23 8.09 7.02
N ARG A 775 31.49 7.07 6.57
CA ARG A 775 31.59 6.54 5.21
C ARG A 775 31.18 7.58 4.17
N ASP A 776 30.13 8.35 4.42
CA ASP A 776 29.63 9.34 3.45
C ASP A 776 30.51 10.60 3.39
N VAL A 777 31.12 11.00 4.50
CA VAL A 777 32.16 12.04 4.54
C VAL A 777 33.41 11.59 3.78
N LEU A 778 33.83 10.34 3.97
CA LEU A 778 34.96 9.76 3.24
C LEU A 778 34.64 9.66 1.73
N GLY A 779 33.42 9.25 1.38
CA GLY A 779 33.02 8.93 0.01
C GLY A 779 33.35 7.49 -0.37
N GLU A 780 33.03 7.09 -1.61
CA GLU A 780 33.22 5.70 -2.02
C GLU A 780 34.65 5.39 -2.49
N ARG A 781 35.26 4.34 -1.95
CA ARG A 781 36.63 3.94 -2.30
C ARG A 781 36.72 3.24 -3.67
N SER A 782 35.61 2.71 -4.19
CA SER A 782 35.57 1.97 -5.46
C SER A 782 35.88 2.86 -6.68
N GLY A 783 35.48 4.13 -6.63
CA GLY A 783 35.79 5.13 -7.67
C GLY A 783 37.27 5.47 -7.78
N LEU A 784 38.08 5.13 -6.76
CA LEU A 784 39.53 5.31 -6.75
C LEU A 784 40.28 4.14 -7.42
N LEU A 785 39.59 3.08 -7.86
CA LEU A 785 40.22 1.87 -8.43
C LEU A 785 40.39 1.91 -9.96
N GLY A 786 39.81 2.92 -10.63
CA GLY A 786 39.91 3.12 -12.08
C GLY A 786 40.98 4.13 -12.52
N LEU A 787 41.43 4.02 -13.78
CA LEU A 787 42.29 5.00 -14.45
C LEU A 787 41.45 6.07 -15.16
N GLY A 788 40.77 6.92 -14.38
CA GLY A 788 39.91 8.02 -14.86
C GLY A 788 38.81 8.40 -13.86
N ARG A 789 38.15 9.55 -14.07
CA ARG A 789 37.03 9.95 -13.21
C ARG A 789 35.79 9.06 -13.37
N PRO A 790 35.02 8.89 -12.30
CA PRO A 790 33.70 8.28 -12.39
C PRO A 790 32.70 9.15 -13.21
N HIS A 791 31.88 8.54 -14.08
CA HIS A 791 30.78 9.24 -14.79
C HIS A 791 29.66 9.57 -13.79
N GLY A 792 29.52 10.81 -13.32
CA GLY A 792 28.38 11.16 -12.44
C GLY A 792 27.04 10.64 -13.00
N ASN A 793 26.31 9.87 -12.19
CA ASN A 793 25.02 9.31 -12.57
C ASN A 793 24.06 10.49 -12.81
N ARG A 794 23.48 10.58 -14.02
CA ARG A 794 22.59 11.70 -14.37
C ARG A 794 21.26 11.67 -13.60
N HIS A 795 20.93 10.54 -12.96
CA HIS A 795 19.61 10.32 -12.36
C HIS A 795 19.47 10.82 -10.92
N ASP A 796 20.56 10.89 -10.13
CA ASP A 796 20.48 11.30 -8.72
C ASP A 796 20.84 12.77 -8.48
N GLY A 797 21.50 13.44 -9.42
CA GLY A 797 21.95 14.83 -9.25
C GLY A 797 22.85 15.05 -8.02
N THR A 798 23.31 13.97 -7.36
CA THR A 798 24.14 14.05 -6.18
C THR A 798 25.58 14.24 -6.64
N ARG A 799 26.16 15.38 -6.24
CA ARG A 799 27.60 15.61 -6.35
C ARG A 799 28.28 14.48 -5.56
N TYR A 800 29.08 13.68 -6.24
CA TYR A 800 29.86 12.63 -5.60
C TYR A 800 30.89 13.30 -4.67
N VAL A 801 30.67 13.22 -3.36
CA VAL A 801 31.48 13.88 -2.32
C VAL A 801 32.90 13.32 -2.27
N GLY A 802 33.09 12.08 -2.71
CA GLY A 802 34.38 11.39 -2.78
C GLY A 802 35.19 11.59 -4.07
N ASP A 803 34.83 12.51 -4.99
CA ASP A 803 35.68 12.86 -6.14
C ASP A 803 36.43 14.14 -5.76
N PRO A 804 37.70 14.04 -5.34
CA PRO A 804 38.51 15.19 -4.93
C PRO A 804 38.65 16.24 -6.04
N VAL A 805 38.36 15.87 -7.29
CA VAL A 805 38.54 16.71 -8.48
C VAL A 805 37.19 17.23 -9.01
N GLY A 806 36.06 16.71 -8.53
CA GLY A 806 34.70 17.23 -8.77
C GLY A 806 34.24 18.19 -7.68
N PHE A 807 34.82 18.07 -6.49
CA PHE A 807 34.70 18.99 -5.36
C PHE A 807 35.52 20.32 -5.39
N PRO A 808 36.48 20.59 -6.31
CA PRO A 808 37.27 21.82 -6.35
C PRO A 808 36.47 23.12 -6.50
N GLU A 809 35.16 23.06 -6.79
CA GLU A 809 34.32 24.25 -6.89
C GLU A 809 33.75 24.77 -5.55
N SER A 810 34.12 24.19 -4.39
CA SER A 810 33.65 24.76 -3.11
C SER A 810 34.57 24.49 -1.94
N ALA A 811 35.63 25.30 -1.79
CA ALA A 811 36.32 25.49 -0.50
C ALA A 811 35.33 25.69 0.66
N LYS A 812 34.15 26.26 0.37
CA LYS A 812 33.00 26.35 1.28
C LYS A 812 32.53 25.00 1.82
N ASP A 813 32.34 23.99 0.97
CA ASP A 813 31.78 22.68 1.38
C ASP A 813 32.82 21.88 2.19
N ALA A 814 34.09 21.94 1.79
CA ALA A 814 35.20 21.38 2.56
C ALA A 814 35.35 22.07 3.92
N LYS A 815 35.21 23.41 3.96
CA LYS A 815 35.15 24.18 5.20
C LYS A 815 33.97 23.76 6.07
N THR A 816 32.79 23.53 5.50
CA THR A 816 31.63 23.03 6.26
C THR A 816 31.91 21.67 6.90
N LEU A 817 32.54 20.72 6.19
CA LEU A 817 32.90 19.41 6.75
C LEU A 817 33.81 19.51 7.98
N VAL A 818 34.83 20.38 7.93
CA VAL A 818 35.83 20.53 9.02
C VAL A 818 35.38 21.47 10.14
N THR A 819 34.32 22.26 9.94
CA THR A 819 33.84 23.24 10.95
C THR A 819 32.51 22.87 11.58
N ALA A 820 31.65 22.11 10.91
CA ALA A 820 30.36 21.72 11.47
C ALA A 820 30.56 20.67 12.58
N GLN A 821 29.85 20.87 13.70
CA GLN A 821 29.87 19.94 14.82
C GLN A 821 29.33 18.57 14.38
N GLY A 822 29.98 17.49 14.83
CA GLY A 822 29.72 16.12 14.38
C GLY A 822 30.69 15.72 13.27
N THR A 823 30.65 16.38 12.11
CA THR A 823 31.52 16.02 10.97
C THR A 823 32.99 16.40 11.18
N ALA A 824 33.27 17.50 11.90
CA ALA A 824 34.66 17.93 12.15
C ALA A 824 35.49 16.84 12.87
N GLY A 825 34.92 16.16 13.87
CA GLY A 825 35.57 15.06 14.57
C GLY A 825 35.80 13.85 13.67
N ILE A 826 34.79 13.49 12.87
CA ILE A 826 34.89 12.42 11.86
C ILE A 826 36.01 12.72 10.84
N VAL A 827 36.14 13.97 10.38
CA VAL A 827 37.21 14.35 9.45
C VAL A 827 38.58 14.22 10.11
N ALA A 828 38.73 14.65 11.37
CA ALA A 828 39.99 14.48 12.11
C ALA A 828 40.38 12.99 12.20
N GLU A 829 39.44 12.11 12.58
CA GLU A 829 39.68 10.66 12.63
C GLU A 829 40.04 10.07 11.26
N ILE A 830 39.43 10.57 10.18
CA ILE A 830 39.76 10.16 8.80
C ILE A 830 41.19 10.58 8.46
N LEU A 831 41.57 11.84 8.75
CA LEU A 831 42.89 12.38 8.49
C LEU A 831 43.98 11.64 9.26
N ASP A 832 43.77 11.37 10.55
CA ASP A 832 44.70 10.58 11.38
C ASP A 832 44.86 9.16 10.84
N GLY A 833 43.76 8.53 10.43
CA GLY A 833 43.78 7.22 9.79
C GLY A 833 44.57 7.21 8.47
N HIS A 834 44.47 8.27 7.67
CA HIS A 834 45.26 8.42 6.44
C HIS A 834 46.74 8.66 6.70
N ALA A 835 47.10 9.49 7.68
CA ALA A 835 48.49 9.72 8.08
C ALA A 835 49.18 8.41 8.51
N LEU A 836 48.49 7.60 9.32
CA LEU A 836 48.96 6.27 9.73
C LEU A 836 49.08 5.31 8.53
N SER A 837 48.06 5.28 7.66
CA SER A 837 48.04 4.37 6.52
C SER A 837 49.08 4.73 5.44
N ALA A 838 49.36 6.02 5.24
CA ALA A 838 50.36 6.48 4.27
C ALA A 838 51.79 6.15 4.71
N SER A 839 52.10 6.30 6.00
CA SER A 839 53.45 6.11 6.55
C SER A 839 53.89 4.63 6.64
N GLY A 840 52.94 3.70 6.68
CA GLY A 840 53.21 2.26 6.85
C GLY A 840 52.54 1.32 5.85
N GLY A 841 51.67 1.83 4.98
CA GLY A 841 50.87 1.06 4.02
C GLY A 841 51.49 0.94 2.63
N GLY A 842 50.79 0.25 1.74
CA GLY A 842 51.20 0.10 0.33
C GLY A 842 50.56 1.14 -0.59
N LEU A 843 50.83 1.02 -1.88
CA LEU A 843 50.42 2.01 -2.88
C LEU A 843 48.90 2.32 -2.92
N PRO A 844 47.97 1.35 -2.75
CA PRO A 844 46.53 1.63 -2.60
C PRO A 844 46.16 2.56 -1.44
N ASP A 845 46.84 2.44 -0.30
CA ASP A 845 46.57 3.26 0.88
C ASP A 845 47.12 4.67 0.71
N LEU A 846 48.34 4.78 0.18
CA LEU A 846 48.95 6.07 -0.14
C LEU A 846 48.14 6.85 -1.20
N TYR A 847 47.71 6.17 -2.27
CA TYR A 847 46.87 6.81 -3.30
C TYR A 847 45.55 7.33 -2.71
N ALA A 848 44.84 6.50 -1.93
CA ALA A 848 43.60 6.92 -1.28
C ALA A 848 43.84 8.09 -0.31
N ALA A 849 44.89 8.03 0.51
CA ALA A 849 45.25 9.09 1.44
C ALA A 849 45.54 10.43 0.75
N LEU A 850 46.36 10.44 -0.30
CA LEU A 850 46.65 11.67 -1.06
C LEU A 850 45.39 12.24 -1.72
N ARG A 851 44.51 11.39 -2.24
CA ARG A 851 43.27 11.80 -2.90
C ARG A 851 42.25 12.36 -1.90
N ASP A 852 42.02 11.68 -0.79
CA ASP A 852 41.03 12.09 0.20
C ASP A 852 41.47 13.37 0.96
N THR A 853 42.78 13.59 1.07
CA THR A 853 43.37 14.76 1.74
C THR A 853 43.44 16.03 0.88
N GLU A 854 43.39 15.92 -0.45
CA GLU A 854 43.52 17.06 -1.38
C GLU A 854 42.56 18.22 -1.06
N ARG A 855 41.31 17.92 -0.74
CA ARG A 855 40.26 18.91 -0.45
C ARG A 855 40.47 19.67 0.87
N PHE A 856 41.31 19.16 1.77
CA PHE A 856 41.64 19.80 3.04
C PHE A 856 42.88 20.70 2.96
N THR A 857 43.45 20.87 1.76
CA THR A 857 44.52 21.85 1.47
C THR A 857 44.01 23.11 0.75
N LEU A 858 42.70 23.23 0.57
CA LEU A 858 42.08 24.39 -0.07
C LEU A 858 42.17 25.63 0.83
N SER A 859 42.15 26.82 0.22
CA SER A 859 42.17 28.09 0.97
C SER A 859 40.98 28.21 1.92
N GLY A 860 41.22 28.61 3.18
CA GLY A 860 40.18 28.82 4.20
C GLY A 860 39.85 27.59 5.06
N ILE A 861 40.57 26.49 4.91
CA ILE A 861 40.55 25.33 5.80
C ILE A 861 41.44 25.59 7.04
N PRO A 862 41.03 25.21 8.27
CA PRO A 862 41.84 25.41 9.48
C PRO A 862 43.21 24.73 9.44
N GLU A 863 44.24 25.38 10.02
CA GLU A 863 45.63 24.88 10.03
C GLU A 863 45.79 23.49 10.64
N GLY A 864 44.94 23.09 11.60
CA GLY A 864 44.99 21.79 12.24
C GLY A 864 44.82 20.59 11.29
N CYS A 865 44.24 20.78 10.09
CA CYS A 865 44.21 19.72 9.06
C CYS A 865 45.57 19.52 8.38
N GLY A 866 46.43 20.54 8.37
CA GLY A 866 47.70 20.53 7.62
C GLY A 866 48.75 19.56 8.16
N ASP A 867 48.74 19.27 9.46
CA ASP A 867 49.70 18.35 10.09
C ASP A 867 49.52 16.90 9.59
N ALA A 868 48.28 16.42 9.51
CA ALA A 868 47.97 15.10 8.96
C ALA A 868 48.26 15.01 7.47
N VAL A 869 48.01 16.09 6.70
CA VAL A 869 48.37 16.13 5.27
C VAL A 869 49.89 16.06 5.10
N ARG A 870 50.67 16.77 5.94
CA ARG A 870 52.14 16.70 5.93
C ARG A 870 52.63 15.26 6.13
N ALA A 871 52.09 14.55 7.11
CA ALA A 871 52.40 13.14 7.33
C ALA A 871 52.06 12.23 6.13
N VAL A 872 51.01 12.55 5.36
CA VAL A 872 50.65 11.79 4.15
C VAL A 872 51.61 12.05 2.98
N VAL A 873 52.04 13.31 2.77
CA VAL A 873 52.94 13.66 1.64
C VAL A 873 54.39 13.27 1.87
N ASP A 874 54.80 13.04 3.12
CA ASP A 874 56.15 12.58 3.49
C ASP A 874 56.41 11.10 3.12
N ALA A 875 55.36 10.33 2.81
CA ALA A 875 55.49 8.92 2.40
C ALA A 875 56.13 8.80 1.00
N ASP A 876 57.17 7.96 0.85
CA ASP A 876 57.88 7.75 -0.43
C ASP A 876 57.08 6.85 -1.39
N PRO A 877 56.53 7.36 -2.51
CA PRO A 877 55.78 6.56 -3.47
C PRO A 877 56.62 5.46 -4.12
N ALA A 878 57.96 5.61 -4.17
CA ALA A 878 58.85 4.59 -4.71
C ALA A 878 58.96 3.37 -3.79
N GLU A 879 59.01 3.57 -2.47
CA GLU A 879 59.01 2.46 -1.50
C GLU A 879 57.66 1.72 -1.52
N ALA A 880 56.54 2.44 -1.61
CA ALA A 880 55.22 1.85 -1.76
C ALA A 880 55.06 1.05 -3.08
N LEU A 881 55.63 1.55 -4.18
CA LEU A 881 55.69 0.85 -5.46
C LEU A 881 56.54 -0.42 -5.37
N ALA A 882 57.74 -0.35 -4.79
CA ALA A 882 58.63 -1.50 -4.62
C ALA A 882 57.99 -2.58 -3.73
N ALA A 883 57.34 -2.17 -2.63
CA ALA A 883 56.59 -3.10 -1.77
C ALA A 883 55.47 -3.81 -2.54
N GLY A 884 54.67 -3.09 -3.33
CA GLY A 884 53.60 -3.67 -4.14
C GLY A 884 54.10 -4.68 -5.18
N LEU A 885 55.12 -4.29 -5.95
CA LEU A 885 55.73 -5.17 -6.97
C LEU A 885 56.38 -6.42 -6.34
N ARG A 886 57.00 -6.31 -5.16
CA ARG A 886 57.60 -7.46 -4.44
C ARG A 886 56.62 -8.33 -3.67
N ALA A 887 55.44 -7.81 -3.33
CA ALA A 887 54.40 -8.56 -2.63
C ALA A 887 53.53 -9.37 -3.59
N GLY A 888 53.22 -8.81 -4.76
CA GLY A 888 52.52 -9.51 -5.85
C GLY A 888 51.37 -8.70 -6.44
N LEU A 889 51.16 -8.86 -7.75
CA LEU A 889 50.07 -8.28 -8.52
C LEU A 889 49.12 -9.39 -8.99
N LEU A 890 47.82 -9.15 -8.95
CA LEU A 890 46.84 -10.09 -9.51
C LEU A 890 47.14 -10.43 -10.98
N ASP A 891 47.67 -9.46 -11.73
CA ASP A 891 48.04 -9.62 -13.15
C ASP A 891 49.18 -10.62 -13.39
N GLU A 892 49.89 -11.08 -12.35
CA GLU A 892 50.84 -12.21 -12.44
C GLU A 892 50.14 -13.56 -12.60
N LEU A 893 48.86 -13.62 -12.27
CA LEU A 893 48.05 -14.82 -12.27
C LEU A 893 46.96 -14.74 -13.34
N THR A 894 46.60 -15.89 -13.89
CA THR A 894 45.45 -16.06 -14.78
C THR A 894 44.58 -17.21 -14.32
N LEU A 895 43.27 -17.05 -14.41
CA LEU A 895 42.38 -18.20 -14.40
C LEU A 895 42.36 -18.77 -15.82
N PRO A 896 42.75 -20.04 -16.04
CA PRO A 896 42.82 -20.58 -17.40
C PRO A 896 41.49 -20.51 -18.16
N ALA A 897 40.35 -20.61 -17.45
CA ALA A 897 39.02 -20.42 -18.04
C ALA A 897 38.79 -19.06 -18.73
N PHE A 898 39.57 -18.04 -18.38
CA PHE A 898 39.50 -16.70 -18.97
C PHE A 898 40.72 -16.36 -19.83
N ALA A 899 41.65 -17.29 -20.05
CA ALA A 899 42.89 -17.03 -20.79
C ALA A 899 42.64 -16.57 -22.23
N ASP A 900 41.66 -17.21 -22.91
CA ASP A 900 41.29 -16.93 -24.30
C ASP A 900 40.03 -16.04 -24.44
N PHE A 901 39.59 -15.40 -23.35
CA PHE A 901 38.38 -14.59 -23.36
C PHE A 901 38.60 -13.31 -24.20
N GLY A 902 38.14 -13.33 -25.45
CA GLY A 902 38.26 -12.21 -26.40
C GLY A 902 37.27 -11.08 -26.11
N GLY A 903 37.78 -9.89 -25.77
CA GLY A 903 36.99 -8.78 -25.25
C GLY A 903 35.91 -8.18 -26.17
N LEU A 904 35.04 -7.38 -25.52
CA LEU A 904 33.90 -6.59 -26.02
C LEU A 904 32.60 -7.34 -26.32
N THR A 905 32.04 -7.98 -25.29
CA THR A 905 30.59 -8.19 -25.14
C THR A 905 30.25 -8.07 -23.64
N PRO A 906 29.11 -7.48 -23.26
CA PRO A 906 28.89 -7.08 -21.88
C PRO A 906 28.55 -8.29 -21.01
N TYR A 907 29.58 -8.99 -20.52
CA TYR A 907 29.47 -10.10 -19.56
C TYR A 907 29.75 -9.62 -18.13
N ASN A 908 28.96 -10.12 -17.19
CA ASN A 908 29.03 -9.91 -15.75
C ASN A 908 29.50 -11.20 -15.08
N LEU A 909 30.39 -11.09 -14.10
CA LEU A 909 30.74 -12.21 -13.20
C LEU A 909 29.84 -12.15 -11.95
N LEU A 910 29.17 -13.25 -11.65
CA LEU A 910 28.22 -13.39 -10.54
C LEU A 910 28.67 -14.54 -9.64
N GLU A 911 28.53 -14.36 -8.33
CA GLU A 911 28.74 -15.42 -7.34
C GLU A 911 27.42 -16.18 -7.15
N SER A 912 27.49 -17.51 -7.16
CA SER A 912 26.40 -18.41 -6.77
C SER A 912 26.96 -19.40 -5.78
N GLY A 913 26.93 -19.01 -4.52
CA GLY A 913 27.61 -19.74 -3.48
C GLY A 913 29.14 -19.77 -3.64
N SER A 914 29.74 -20.96 -3.62
CA SER A 914 31.17 -21.13 -3.94
C SER A 914 31.46 -21.11 -5.44
N ASP A 915 30.41 -21.19 -6.27
CA ASP A 915 30.52 -21.24 -7.73
C ASP A 915 30.46 -19.84 -8.35
N LEU A 916 30.94 -19.74 -9.58
CA LEU A 916 30.96 -18.51 -10.36
C LEU A 916 30.16 -18.68 -11.64
N ILE A 917 29.42 -17.65 -12.03
CA ILE A 917 28.64 -17.59 -13.27
C ILE A 917 29.12 -16.39 -14.08
N VAL A 918 29.37 -16.59 -15.37
CA VAL A 918 29.54 -15.50 -16.33
C VAL A 918 28.23 -15.30 -17.09
N SER A 919 27.75 -14.06 -17.22
CA SER A 919 26.44 -13.72 -17.78
C SER A 919 26.49 -12.50 -18.68
N GLY A 920 26.07 -12.57 -19.95
CA GLY A 920 26.07 -11.44 -20.88
C GLY A 920 24.72 -11.12 -21.50
N SER A 921 24.34 -9.84 -21.57
CA SER A 921 23.03 -9.43 -22.10
C SER A 921 22.96 -9.51 -23.63
N VAL A 922 21.88 -10.08 -24.17
CA VAL A 922 21.54 -10.10 -25.59
C VAL A 922 20.22 -9.33 -25.78
N ARG A 923 20.24 -8.23 -26.54
CA ARG A 923 19.01 -7.53 -26.94
C ARG A 923 18.36 -8.26 -28.10
N HIS A 924 17.14 -8.77 -27.89
CA HIS A 924 16.25 -9.22 -28.95
C HIS A 924 15.17 -8.17 -29.24
N THR A 925 14.76 -8.04 -30.50
CA THR A 925 13.85 -7.01 -31.03
C THR A 925 12.37 -7.14 -30.62
N ARG A 926 12.03 -7.88 -29.54
CA ARG A 926 10.64 -8.18 -29.13
C ARG A 926 10.29 -7.90 -27.66
N GLY A 927 11.07 -7.09 -26.95
CA GLY A 927 10.70 -6.61 -25.60
C GLY A 927 10.98 -7.56 -24.44
N VAL A 928 11.51 -8.77 -24.67
CA VAL A 928 12.08 -9.63 -23.62
C VAL A 928 13.60 -9.67 -23.80
N SER A 929 14.33 -9.20 -22.79
CA SER A 929 15.79 -9.29 -22.78
C SER A 929 16.20 -10.66 -22.26
N ARG A 930 17.13 -11.34 -22.95
CA ARG A 930 17.71 -12.63 -22.52
C ARG A 930 19.21 -12.48 -22.31
N GLY A 931 19.76 -13.21 -21.34
CA GLY A 931 21.17 -13.27 -21.01
C GLY A 931 21.80 -14.62 -21.41
N ARG A 932 23.00 -14.60 -22.00
CA ARG A 932 23.85 -15.78 -22.17
C ARG A 932 24.61 -16.04 -20.88
N VAL A 933 24.40 -17.19 -20.25
CA VAL A 933 25.00 -17.56 -18.96
C VAL A 933 25.80 -18.84 -19.04
N ALA A 934 26.91 -18.94 -18.32
CA ALA A 934 27.70 -20.16 -18.18
C ALA A 934 28.31 -20.26 -16.78
N VAL A 935 28.42 -21.48 -16.25
CA VAL A 935 29.22 -21.74 -15.04
C VAL A 935 30.70 -21.60 -15.37
N VAL A 936 31.46 -20.98 -14.49
CA VAL A 936 32.92 -20.88 -14.59
C VAL A 936 33.53 -22.09 -13.87
N HIS A 937 34.34 -22.88 -14.57
CA HIS A 937 35.23 -23.87 -13.96
C HIS A 937 36.66 -23.32 -13.92
N PRO A 938 37.60 -23.90 -13.15
CA PRO A 938 38.97 -23.38 -13.09
C PRO A 938 39.68 -23.36 -14.45
N ASP A 939 39.54 -24.43 -15.23
CA ASP A 939 40.27 -24.60 -16.49
C ASP A 939 39.48 -24.21 -17.76
N ARG A 940 38.14 -24.03 -17.66
CA ARG A 940 37.27 -23.72 -18.81
C ARG A 940 35.94 -23.06 -18.40
N LEU A 941 35.26 -22.44 -19.36
CA LEU A 941 33.84 -22.10 -19.21
C LEU A 941 32.96 -23.33 -19.48
N GLY A 942 31.88 -23.46 -18.73
CA GLY A 942 30.82 -24.44 -18.98
C GLY A 942 30.02 -24.09 -20.24
N PRO A 943 29.07 -24.97 -20.64
CA PRO A 943 28.21 -24.71 -21.79
C PRO A 943 27.33 -23.47 -21.58
N GLU A 944 27.27 -22.59 -22.58
CA GLU A 944 26.41 -21.41 -22.57
C GLU A 944 24.92 -21.79 -22.62
N ARG A 945 24.09 -21.05 -21.85
CA ARG A 945 22.63 -21.14 -21.84
C ARG A 945 22.01 -19.76 -22.03
N GLU A 946 20.81 -19.70 -22.60
CA GLU A 946 20.08 -18.44 -22.77
C GLU A 946 18.90 -18.37 -21.79
N LEU A 947 19.01 -17.53 -20.76
CA LEU A 947 18.00 -17.34 -19.69
C LEU A 947 17.40 -15.93 -19.73
N ARG A 948 16.35 -15.66 -18.95
CA ARG A 948 15.79 -14.30 -18.81
C ARG A 948 16.86 -13.36 -18.26
N ASP A 949 17.01 -12.17 -18.84
CA ASP A 949 17.98 -11.17 -18.36
C ASP A 949 17.47 -10.52 -17.07
N PRO A 950 18.13 -10.73 -15.90
CA PRO A 950 17.72 -10.12 -14.65
C PRO A 950 17.93 -8.60 -14.64
N PHE A 951 18.69 -8.05 -15.59
CA PHE A 951 19.01 -6.63 -15.68
C PHE A 951 18.02 -5.82 -16.53
N HIS A 952 17.04 -6.47 -17.18
CA HIS A 952 16.06 -5.82 -18.07
C HIS A 952 14.67 -6.50 -18.01
N GLY A 953 13.92 -6.25 -16.92
CA GLY A 953 12.55 -6.72 -16.65
C GLY A 953 12.12 -6.39 -15.21
N ASP A 954 10.88 -6.71 -14.80
CA ASP A 954 10.25 -6.38 -13.50
C ASP A 954 10.89 -7.02 -12.23
N GLY A 955 12.21 -7.22 -12.20
CA GLY A 955 12.98 -7.52 -10.98
C GLY A 955 12.85 -8.92 -10.38
N ALA A 956 12.21 -9.88 -11.07
CA ALA A 956 11.81 -11.15 -10.45
C ALA A 956 12.78 -12.35 -10.62
N ALA A 957 13.82 -12.28 -11.48
CA ALA A 957 14.68 -13.43 -11.81
C ALA A 957 16.12 -13.28 -11.28
N CYS A 958 16.74 -14.39 -10.85
CA CYS A 958 18.13 -14.53 -10.39
C CYS A 958 18.77 -15.80 -11.02
N TYR A 959 20.10 -15.95 -10.94
CA TYR A 959 20.80 -17.14 -11.44
C TYR A 959 21.50 -17.90 -10.31
N ALA A 960 21.27 -19.20 -10.21
CA ALA A 960 21.99 -20.06 -9.28
C ALA A 960 22.64 -21.23 -10.02
N VAL A 961 23.71 -21.79 -9.43
CA VAL A 961 24.29 -23.06 -9.84
C VAL A 961 23.66 -24.16 -8.98
N VAL A 962 22.95 -25.07 -9.62
CA VAL A 962 22.38 -26.27 -8.99
C VAL A 962 22.91 -27.47 -9.76
N ASP A 963 23.54 -28.41 -9.06
CA ASP A 963 24.16 -29.60 -9.64
C ASP A 963 25.11 -29.31 -10.82
N GLY A 964 25.88 -28.21 -10.72
CA GLY A 964 26.86 -27.81 -11.73
C GLY A 964 26.26 -27.16 -12.99
N VAL A 965 24.98 -26.78 -12.96
CA VAL A 965 24.27 -26.15 -14.08
C VAL A 965 23.63 -24.83 -13.64
N VAL A 966 23.65 -23.81 -14.50
CA VAL A 966 22.95 -22.54 -14.24
C VAL A 966 21.44 -22.73 -14.41
N VAL A 967 20.68 -22.34 -13.37
CA VAL A 967 19.22 -22.32 -13.33
C VAL A 967 18.70 -20.91 -13.04
N GLU A 968 17.50 -20.59 -13.54
CA GLU A 968 16.77 -19.36 -13.21
C GLU A 968 16.02 -19.56 -11.88
N THR A 969 16.19 -18.63 -10.95
CA THR A 969 15.54 -18.66 -9.63
C THR A 969 14.71 -17.39 -9.43
N THR A 970 13.80 -17.41 -8.47
CA THR A 970 13.09 -16.20 -8.03
C THR A 970 13.99 -15.34 -7.14
N HIS A 971 13.90 -14.02 -7.32
CA HIS A 971 14.56 -13.08 -6.42
C HIS A 971 14.02 -13.25 -5.00
N GLY A 972 14.91 -13.47 -4.02
CA GLY A 972 14.53 -13.67 -2.62
C GLY A 972 13.98 -15.04 -2.26
N GLY A 973 13.88 -15.98 -3.21
CA GLY A 973 13.55 -17.38 -2.92
C GLY A 973 14.73 -18.17 -2.33
N GLU A 974 14.46 -19.44 -2.00
CA GLU A 974 15.39 -20.38 -1.33
C GLU A 974 16.77 -20.49 -2.01
N HIS A 975 16.81 -20.43 -3.34
CA HIS A 975 18.06 -20.53 -4.12
C HIS A 975 18.59 -19.18 -4.62
N CYS A 976 18.10 -18.07 -4.07
CA CYS A 976 18.62 -16.75 -4.41
C CYS A 976 20.10 -16.66 -3.97
N PRO A 977 21.05 -16.43 -4.89
CA PRO A 977 22.48 -16.53 -4.62
C PRO A 977 23.05 -15.33 -3.84
N HIS A 978 22.25 -14.29 -3.63
CA HIS A 978 22.66 -13.05 -2.99
C HIS A 978 21.71 -12.67 -1.84
N ASP A 979 22.32 -12.11 -0.80
CA ASP A 979 21.72 -11.79 0.50
C ASP A 979 20.97 -10.46 0.52
N ALA A 980 21.20 -9.58 -0.45
CA ALA A 980 20.48 -8.32 -0.65
C ALA A 980 20.18 -8.07 -2.12
N GLY A 981 19.07 -7.38 -2.41
CA GLY A 981 18.59 -7.20 -3.78
C GLY A 981 19.58 -6.43 -4.67
N PHE A 982 19.80 -6.95 -5.88
CA PHE A 982 20.40 -6.22 -7.01
C PHE A 982 19.58 -5.00 -7.45
N PHE A 983 18.39 -4.79 -6.88
CA PHE A 983 17.50 -3.65 -7.05
C PHE A 983 17.13 -3.05 -5.68
N ALA A 984 17.96 -2.11 -5.24
CA ALA A 984 17.72 -0.92 -4.41
C ALA A 984 16.74 -0.85 -3.20
N GLU A 985 15.82 -1.78 -2.89
CA GLU A 985 14.80 -1.49 -1.83
C GLU A 985 14.51 -2.61 -0.81
N GLY A 986 15.14 -3.78 -0.90
CA GLY A 986 14.90 -4.89 0.03
C GLY A 986 15.97 -5.04 1.12
N GLY A 987 15.54 -5.25 2.38
CA GLY A 987 16.39 -5.84 3.42
C GLY A 987 16.87 -7.26 3.04
N ARG A 988 17.62 -7.92 3.92
CA ARG A 988 18.16 -9.26 3.63
C ARG A 988 17.04 -10.22 3.19
N HIS A 989 17.28 -10.98 2.13
CA HIS A 989 16.37 -12.04 1.72
C HIS A 989 16.36 -13.14 2.78
N ALA A 990 15.28 -13.23 3.58
CA ALA A 990 15.19 -14.15 4.71
C ALA A 990 15.31 -15.63 4.31
N GLN A 991 14.96 -15.96 3.06
CA GLN A 991 15.07 -17.31 2.48
C GLN A 991 16.31 -17.48 1.61
N ALA A 992 17.08 -16.43 1.30
CA ALA A 992 18.30 -16.61 0.55
C ALA A 992 19.29 -17.41 1.38
N LEU A 993 19.89 -18.41 0.77
CA LEU A 993 21.08 -19.05 1.31
C LEU A 993 22.13 -17.95 1.49
N SER A 994 22.40 -17.57 2.75
CA SER A 994 23.52 -16.70 3.11
C SER A 994 24.80 -17.41 2.70
N VAL A 995 25.25 -17.23 1.47
CA VAL A 995 26.52 -17.83 1.08
C VAL A 995 27.63 -16.86 1.48
N GLN A 996 28.14 -17.06 2.70
CA GLN A 996 29.40 -16.45 3.08
C GLN A 996 30.50 -17.10 2.24
N GLY A 997 30.86 -16.46 1.14
CA GLY A 997 32.05 -16.81 0.38
C GLY A 997 33.30 -16.67 1.27
N VAL A 998 34.40 -17.32 0.87
CA VAL A 998 35.67 -17.29 1.61
C VAL A 998 36.04 -15.85 1.94
N GLU A 999 36.23 -15.55 3.23
CA GLU A 999 36.57 -14.20 3.69
C GLU A 999 38.03 -13.85 3.42
N ARG A 1000 38.93 -14.84 3.52
CA ARG A 1000 40.38 -14.67 3.36
C ARG A 1000 40.99 -15.89 2.69
N GLU A 1001 41.86 -15.67 1.72
CA GLU A 1001 42.61 -16.73 1.02
C GLU A 1001 44.11 -16.37 0.99
N ALA A 1002 44.97 -17.31 1.38
CA ALA A 1002 46.42 -17.15 1.24
C ALA A 1002 46.82 -17.38 -0.22
N VAL A 1003 47.68 -16.51 -0.74
CA VAL A 1003 48.10 -16.49 -2.15
C VAL A 1003 49.62 -16.45 -2.22
N ARG A 1004 50.20 -17.46 -2.88
CA ARG A 1004 51.65 -17.51 -3.16
C ARG A 1004 51.94 -17.10 -4.59
N PHE A 1005 52.65 -15.98 -4.76
CA PHE A 1005 53.16 -15.56 -6.06
C PHE A 1005 54.48 -16.27 -6.41
N PRO A 1006 54.80 -16.51 -7.70
CA PRO A 1006 56.05 -17.14 -8.08
C PRO A 1006 57.27 -16.39 -7.55
N GLY A 1007 58.16 -17.12 -6.88
CA GLY A 1007 59.37 -16.56 -6.28
C GLY A 1007 59.18 -15.82 -4.96
N ALA A 1008 57.96 -15.75 -4.41
CA ALA A 1008 57.72 -15.12 -3.11
C ALA A 1008 58.03 -16.09 -1.95
N ASP A 1009 58.80 -15.62 -0.97
CA ASP A 1009 59.16 -16.41 0.23
C ASP A 1009 58.03 -16.45 1.28
N ARG A 1010 57.09 -15.50 1.24
CA ARG A 1010 55.96 -15.37 2.17
C ARG A 1010 54.65 -15.20 1.40
N ASP A 1011 53.57 -15.73 1.96
CA ASP A 1011 52.24 -15.63 1.36
C ASP A 1011 51.63 -14.23 1.54
N ALA A 1012 51.00 -13.75 0.48
CA ALA A 1012 50.06 -12.64 0.55
C ALA A 1012 48.67 -13.18 0.95
N THR A 1013 47.74 -12.30 1.32
CA THR A 1013 46.36 -12.69 1.65
C THR A 1013 45.35 -11.84 0.88
N ALA A 1014 44.42 -12.47 0.17
CA ALA A 1014 43.28 -11.80 -0.45
C ALA A 1014 42.12 -11.75 0.55
N HIS A 1015 41.72 -10.54 0.95
CA HIS A 1015 40.64 -10.27 1.90
C HIS A 1015 39.38 -9.81 1.16
N ARG A 1016 38.25 -10.46 1.44
CA ARG A 1016 36.93 -9.97 1.04
C ARG A 1016 36.54 -8.78 1.90
N LEU A 1017 36.15 -7.69 1.24
CA LEU A 1017 35.59 -6.49 1.83
C LEU A 1017 34.12 -6.32 1.36
N PRO A 1018 33.31 -5.48 2.03
CA PRO A 1018 31.96 -5.16 1.59
C PRO A 1018 31.91 -4.60 0.15
N ARG A 1019 30.71 -4.58 -0.46
CA ARG A 1019 30.47 -4.05 -1.81
C ARG A 1019 31.36 -4.68 -2.88
N ARG A 1020 31.51 -6.01 -2.84
CA ARG A 1020 32.28 -6.79 -3.83
C ARG A 1020 33.74 -6.35 -3.98
N THR A 1021 34.33 -5.80 -2.93
CA THR A 1021 35.74 -5.38 -2.97
C THR A 1021 36.62 -6.52 -2.46
N VAL A 1022 37.78 -6.72 -3.09
CA VAL A 1022 38.85 -7.59 -2.59
C VAL A 1022 40.07 -6.73 -2.33
N GLU A 1023 40.77 -6.96 -1.23
CA GLU A 1023 42.03 -6.31 -0.91
C GLU A 1023 43.12 -7.35 -0.76
N LEU A 1024 44.18 -7.24 -1.56
CA LEU A 1024 45.37 -8.06 -1.43
C LEU A 1024 46.32 -7.40 -0.44
N ARG A 1025 46.69 -8.14 0.61
CA ARG A 1025 47.62 -7.70 1.64
C ARG A 1025 48.91 -8.50 1.56
N ASP A 1026 50.05 -7.82 1.70
CA ASP A 1026 51.35 -8.47 1.81
C ASP A 1026 51.48 -9.23 3.15
N ALA A 1027 52.61 -9.91 3.34
CA ALA A 1027 52.86 -10.70 4.54
C ALA A 1027 53.03 -9.87 5.83
N ASP A 1028 53.20 -8.55 5.71
CA ASP A 1028 53.25 -7.60 6.81
C ASP A 1028 51.89 -6.90 7.03
N GLY A 1029 50.87 -7.29 6.24
CA GLY A 1029 49.51 -6.78 6.32
C GLY A 1029 49.25 -5.50 5.52
N ARG A 1030 50.21 -4.99 4.72
CA ARG A 1030 50.03 -3.78 3.91
C ARG A 1030 49.14 -4.06 2.71
N ALA A 1031 48.18 -3.18 2.39
CA ALA A 1031 47.40 -3.32 1.17
C ALA A 1031 48.28 -3.05 -0.05
N VAL A 1032 48.42 -4.02 -0.94
CA VAL A 1032 49.24 -3.93 -2.17
C VAL A 1032 48.40 -3.97 -3.45
N GLY A 1033 47.13 -4.37 -3.33
CA GLY A 1033 46.13 -4.22 -4.39
C GLY A 1033 44.71 -4.14 -3.83
N ARG A 1034 43.83 -3.42 -4.53
CA ARG A 1034 42.38 -3.42 -4.27
C ARG A 1034 41.63 -3.65 -5.56
N TYR A 1035 40.58 -4.44 -5.50
CA TYR A 1035 39.88 -4.97 -6.66
C TYR A 1035 38.38 -4.93 -6.45
N VAL A 1036 37.62 -4.84 -7.54
CA VAL A 1036 36.18 -5.09 -7.52
C VAL A 1036 35.94 -6.44 -8.19
N VAL A 1037 35.22 -7.35 -7.54
CA VAL A 1037 34.83 -8.64 -8.14
C VAL A 1037 33.93 -8.37 -9.35
N GLY A 1038 34.31 -8.89 -10.51
CA GLY A 1038 33.68 -8.60 -11.81
C GLY A 1038 34.31 -7.42 -12.57
N ALA A 1039 33.65 -6.94 -13.63
CA ALA A 1039 34.14 -5.84 -14.46
C ALA A 1039 33.37 -4.52 -14.16
N SER A 1040 34.08 -3.43 -13.94
CA SER A 1040 33.59 -2.14 -13.41
C SER A 1040 32.85 -1.29 -14.48
N TRP A 1041 31.73 -0.61 -14.20
CA TRP A 1041 31.65 0.68 -13.48
C TRP A 1041 30.29 0.86 -12.75
N MET A 1042 30.29 1.27 -11.46
CA MET A 1042 29.31 2.19 -10.82
C MET A 1042 29.28 2.09 -9.30
N PRO A 1043 28.88 3.22 -8.70
CA PRO A 1043 27.74 3.29 -7.80
C PRO A 1043 26.71 4.35 -8.32
N GLY A 1044 25.39 4.12 -8.42
CA GLY A 1044 24.55 3.08 -7.81
C GLY A 1044 23.57 2.42 -8.80
N GLN A 1045 23.99 1.24 -9.26
CA GLN A 1045 23.24 0.20 -9.97
C GLN A 1045 22.63 0.55 -11.35
N SER A 1046 22.84 -0.39 -12.28
CA SER A 1046 22.41 -0.49 -13.68
C SER A 1046 23.26 0.26 -14.74
N GLY A 1047 23.64 -0.49 -15.78
CA GLY A 1047 23.97 0.05 -17.09
C GLY A 1047 25.26 -0.46 -17.76
N SER A 1048 25.25 -1.70 -18.25
CA SER A 1048 26.18 -2.22 -19.29
C SER A 1048 27.68 -2.14 -18.98
N ILE A 1049 28.23 -3.25 -18.48
CA ILE A 1049 29.66 -3.47 -18.24
C ILE A 1049 30.38 -3.76 -19.56
N SER A 1050 31.39 -2.98 -19.92
CA SER A 1050 32.33 -3.33 -20.98
C SER A 1050 33.74 -3.14 -20.44
N SER A 1051 34.40 -4.23 -20.02
CA SER A 1051 35.83 -4.19 -19.79
C SER A 1051 36.56 -4.07 -21.12
N ALA A 1052 37.50 -3.13 -21.17
CA ALA A 1052 38.69 -3.26 -21.97
C ALA A 1052 39.88 -3.36 -21.00
N PRO A 1053 40.88 -4.22 -21.27
CA PRO A 1053 42.16 -4.20 -20.57
C PRO A 1053 42.71 -2.77 -20.42
N GLY A 1054 43.33 -2.47 -19.27
CA GLY A 1054 43.87 -1.14 -18.96
C GLY A 1054 42.88 -0.14 -18.33
N SER A 1055 41.77 -0.62 -17.78
CA SER A 1055 40.75 0.23 -17.13
C SER A 1055 40.81 0.25 -15.59
N HIS A 1056 41.51 -0.71 -14.98
CA HIS A 1056 41.61 -0.90 -13.52
C HIS A 1056 43.07 -0.74 -13.03
N ARG A 1057 43.29 -0.10 -11.89
CA ARG A 1057 44.64 0.27 -11.39
C ARG A 1057 45.52 -0.91 -10.99
N TYR A 1058 44.91 -1.94 -10.39
CA TYR A 1058 45.64 -3.07 -9.80
C TYR A 1058 45.39 -4.40 -10.52
N ALA A 1059 44.59 -4.39 -11.58
CA ALA A 1059 44.16 -5.58 -12.34
C ALA A 1059 44.02 -5.24 -13.83
N ALA A 1060 44.98 -4.47 -14.35
CA ALA A 1060 44.90 -3.88 -15.67
C ALA A 1060 45.00 -4.92 -16.79
N GLY A 1061 45.69 -6.04 -16.53
CA GLY A 1061 45.83 -7.18 -17.42
C GLY A 1061 44.88 -8.34 -17.10
N THR A 1062 43.94 -8.15 -16.17
CA THR A 1062 43.03 -9.20 -15.72
C THR A 1062 41.61 -8.95 -16.22
N GLU A 1063 41.00 -9.98 -16.80
CA GLU A 1063 39.69 -9.86 -17.46
C GLU A 1063 38.54 -9.78 -16.47
N PHE A 1064 38.54 -10.68 -15.48
CA PHE A 1064 37.63 -10.67 -14.36
C PHE A 1064 38.40 -10.92 -13.07
N VAL A 1065 38.20 -10.04 -12.08
CA VAL A 1065 38.66 -10.28 -10.73
C VAL A 1065 37.72 -11.32 -10.10
N VAL A 1066 38.30 -12.42 -9.62
CA VAL A 1066 37.57 -13.48 -8.91
C VAL A 1066 37.60 -13.24 -7.39
N PRO A 1067 36.57 -13.69 -6.64
CA PRO A 1067 36.56 -13.59 -5.19
C PRO A 1067 37.61 -14.51 -4.53
N PRO A 1068 37.95 -14.29 -3.24
CA PRO A 1068 38.70 -15.28 -2.46
C PRO A 1068 37.97 -16.65 -2.46
N GLY A 1069 38.75 -17.72 -2.42
CA GLY A 1069 38.36 -19.11 -2.70
C GLY A 1069 38.67 -19.58 -4.13
N TRP A 1070 39.06 -18.65 -5.01
CA TRP A 1070 39.39 -18.90 -6.42
C TRP A 1070 40.83 -18.52 -6.78
N TRP A 1071 41.56 -17.79 -5.94
CA TRP A 1071 42.91 -17.31 -6.29
C TRP A 1071 43.92 -18.47 -6.33
N GLY A 1072 43.80 -19.46 -5.44
CA GLY A 1072 44.62 -20.68 -5.46
C GLY A 1072 44.37 -21.59 -6.66
N ARG A 1073 43.34 -21.30 -7.46
CA ARG A 1073 43.03 -22.02 -8.72
C ARG A 1073 43.61 -21.32 -9.95
N MET A 1074 44.21 -20.15 -9.77
CA MET A 1074 44.87 -19.41 -10.85
C MET A 1074 46.30 -19.94 -11.06
N ARG A 1075 46.82 -19.74 -12.27
CA ARG A 1075 48.17 -20.14 -12.67
C ARG A 1075 49.04 -18.92 -12.98
N PRO A 1076 50.36 -18.99 -12.77
CA PRO A 1076 51.28 -17.94 -13.21
C PRO A 1076 51.17 -17.69 -14.72
N ARG A 1077 51.10 -16.41 -15.14
CA ARG A 1077 51.18 -16.02 -16.56
C ARG A 1077 52.61 -16.01 -17.06
N ASP A 1078 53.53 -15.51 -16.23
CA ASP A 1078 54.94 -15.30 -16.55
C ASP A 1078 55.80 -15.47 -15.30
N GLU A 1079 56.24 -16.70 -15.05
CA GLU A 1079 57.05 -17.02 -13.88
C GLU A 1079 58.36 -16.22 -13.82
N ALA A 1080 59.01 -16.03 -14.98
CA ALA A 1080 60.25 -15.25 -15.07
C ALA A 1080 60.02 -13.78 -14.73
N GLY A 1081 58.91 -13.22 -15.21
CA GLY A 1081 58.42 -11.88 -14.88
C GLY A 1081 58.14 -11.73 -13.39
N SER A 1082 57.37 -12.65 -12.80
CA SER A 1082 57.08 -12.68 -11.36
C SER A 1082 58.34 -12.71 -10.49
N HIS A 1083 59.32 -13.56 -10.85
CA HIS A 1083 60.62 -13.61 -10.19
C HIS A 1083 61.42 -12.31 -10.34
N ALA A 1084 61.34 -11.65 -11.51
CA ALA A 1084 61.98 -10.35 -11.70
C ALA A 1084 61.35 -9.26 -10.81
N LEU A 1085 60.02 -9.26 -10.64
CA LEU A 1085 59.31 -8.33 -9.76
C LEU A 1085 59.72 -8.50 -8.28
N ARG A 1086 60.03 -9.71 -7.81
CA ARG A 1086 60.54 -9.94 -6.44
C ARG A 1086 61.86 -9.24 -6.15
N ARG A 1087 62.66 -8.94 -7.17
CA ARG A 1087 63.97 -8.27 -7.04
C ARG A 1087 63.89 -6.74 -7.15
N VAL A 1088 62.70 -6.18 -7.36
CA VAL A 1088 62.53 -4.72 -7.45
C VAL A 1088 62.68 -4.10 -6.07
N ASP A 1089 63.75 -3.37 -5.83
CA ASP A 1089 63.99 -2.59 -4.62
C ASP A 1089 63.55 -1.12 -4.78
N GLY A 1090 63.69 -0.34 -3.70
CA GLY A 1090 63.35 1.09 -3.70
C GLY A 1090 64.10 1.88 -4.77
N ASP A 1091 65.38 1.56 -5.01
CA ASP A 1091 66.17 2.25 -6.04
C ASP A 1091 65.71 1.91 -7.46
N ALA A 1092 65.31 0.66 -7.72
CA ALA A 1092 64.70 0.26 -8.98
C ALA A 1092 63.36 0.99 -9.21
N ALA A 1093 62.52 1.09 -8.18
CA ALA A 1093 61.27 1.85 -8.25
C ALA A 1093 61.53 3.34 -8.49
N ARG A 1094 62.51 3.96 -7.80
CA ARG A 1094 62.93 5.36 -8.05
C ARG A 1094 63.38 5.57 -9.48
N ARG A 1095 64.15 4.63 -10.06
CA ARG A 1095 64.54 4.68 -11.48
C ARG A 1095 63.34 4.62 -12.43
N MET A 1096 62.35 3.77 -12.16
CA MET A 1096 61.11 3.71 -12.94
C MET A 1096 60.34 5.03 -12.89
N LEU A 1097 60.19 5.62 -11.70
CA LEU A 1097 59.54 6.92 -11.56
C LEU A 1097 60.34 8.03 -12.24
N ALA A 1098 61.67 8.06 -12.07
CA ALA A 1098 62.55 9.07 -12.67
C ALA A 1098 62.57 9.02 -14.21
N ALA A 1099 62.36 7.84 -14.81
CA ALA A 1099 62.23 7.70 -16.26
C ALA A 1099 60.98 8.39 -16.82
N VAL A 1100 59.97 8.65 -15.98
CA VAL A 1100 58.76 9.40 -16.35
C VAL A 1100 59.03 10.89 -16.20
N GLY A 1101 59.46 11.54 -17.29
CA GLY A 1101 59.71 12.98 -17.33
C GLY A 1101 58.47 13.82 -17.03
N GLY A 1102 58.68 15.06 -16.55
CA GLY A 1102 57.60 15.92 -16.03
C GLY A 1102 56.44 16.18 -17.00
N GLY A 1103 56.70 16.25 -18.31
CA GLY A 1103 55.65 16.42 -19.31
C GLY A 1103 54.69 15.22 -19.42
N LEU A 1104 55.19 13.98 -19.30
CA LEU A 1104 54.34 12.79 -19.27
C LEU A 1104 53.64 12.64 -17.93
N ALA A 1105 54.34 12.92 -16.82
CA ALA A 1105 53.77 12.87 -15.47
C ALA A 1105 52.57 13.82 -15.29
N ALA A 1106 52.68 15.07 -15.77
CA ALA A 1106 51.56 16.02 -15.74
C ALA A 1106 50.36 15.53 -16.56
N ARG A 1107 50.60 14.99 -17.77
CA ARG A 1107 49.54 14.44 -18.63
C ARG A 1107 48.88 13.21 -18.02
N ILE A 1108 49.61 12.36 -17.30
CA ILE A 1108 49.08 11.22 -16.55
C ILE A 1108 48.02 11.70 -15.53
N VAL A 1109 48.36 12.70 -14.72
CA VAL A 1109 47.44 13.29 -13.73
C VAL A 1109 46.24 13.94 -14.42
N GLU A 1110 46.46 14.74 -15.47
CA GLU A 1110 45.40 15.38 -16.26
C GLU A 1110 44.42 14.35 -16.84
N THR A 1111 44.92 13.20 -17.30
CA THR A 1111 44.07 12.12 -17.85
C THR A 1111 43.17 11.51 -16.79
N THR A 1112 43.71 11.25 -15.61
CA THR A 1112 42.93 10.71 -14.50
C THR A 1112 41.85 11.71 -14.07
N ASP A 1113 42.22 13.00 -14.07
CA ASP A 1113 41.39 14.11 -13.62
C ASP A 1113 40.41 14.63 -14.69
N ALA A 1114 40.50 14.16 -15.93
CA ALA A 1114 39.54 14.48 -16.98
C ALA A 1114 38.22 13.69 -16.78
N ARG A 1115 37.08 14.36 -17.00
CA ARG A 1115 35.76 13.69 -17.03
C ARG A 1115 35.68 12.85 -18.30
N PRO A 1116 35.62 11.51 -18.23
CA PRO A 1116 35.62 10.71 -19.45
C PRO A 1116 34.34 10.97 -20.26
N PRO A 1117 34.40 11.06 -21.60
CA PRO A 1117 33.24 10.85 -22.45
C PRO A 1117 32.80 9.37 -22.38
N ARG A 1118 31.63 9.04 -22.93
CA ARG A 1118 31.06 7.67 -22.97
C ARG A 1118 31.98 6.59 -23.60
N ASN A 1119 33.15 6.94 -24.14
CA ASN A 1119 34.12 6.05 -24.77
C ASN A 1119 35.48 6.09 -24.03
N PRO A 1120 36.30 5.03 -24.11
CA PRO A 1120 37.67 5.09 -23.63
C PRO A 1120 38.42 6.22 -24.35
N LEU A 1121 38.90 7.21 -23.60
CA LEU A 1121 39.71 8.32 -24.11
C LEU A 1121 40.89 7.76 -24.91
N PRO A 1122 41.01 8.03 -26.23
CA PRO A 1122 42.17 7.60 -27.03
C PRO A 1122 43.48 8.05 -26.39
N GLU A 1123 43.49 9.28 -25.85
CA GLU A 1123 44.63 9.85 -25.13
C GLU A 1123 45.08 9.02 -23.92
N ARG A 1124 44.14 8.38 -23.20
CA ARG A 1124 44.50 7.48 -22.08
C ARG A 1124 45.23 6.26 -22.58
N ARG A 1125 44.76 5.66 -23.67
CA ARG A 1125 45.40 4.50 -24.29
C ARG A 1125 46.80 4.86 -24.78
N ASP A 1126 46.94 6.02 -25.41
CA ASP A 1126 48.22 6.48 -25.95
C ASP A 1126 49.24 6.77 -24.82
N ARG A 1127 48.82 7.50 -23.77
CA ARG A 1127 49.65 7.75 -22.58
C ARG A 1127 50.04 6.45 -21.85
N PHE A 1128 49.13 5.47 -21.80
CA PHE A 1128 49.42 4.16 -21.20
C PHE A 1128 50.43 3.36 -22.04
N ALA A 1129 50.35 3.46 -23.37
CA ALA A 1129 51.32 2.86 -24.28
C ALA A 1129 52.71 3.51 -24.16
N ASP A 1130 52.77 4.85 -24.05
CA ASP A 1130 54.01 5.60 -23.82
C ASP A 1130 54.70 5.14 -22.52
N LEU A 1131 53.95 5.05 -21.42
CA LEU A 1131 54.49 4.56 -20.15
C LEU A 1131 54.95 3.10 -20.25
N THR A 1132 54.19 2.25 -20.93
CA THR A 1132 54.56 0.84 -21.16
C THR A 1132 55.88 0.73 -21.95
N ALA A 1133 56.08 1.58 -22.96
CA ALA A 1133 57.30 1.61 -23.75
C ALA A 1133 58.53 2.03 -22.93
N LEU A 1134 58.37 3.00 -22.01
CA LEU A 1134 59.42 3.44 -21.10
C LEU A 1134 59.82 2.36 -20.07
N LEU A 1135 58.85 1.57 -19.59
CA LEU A 1135 59.10 0.53 -18.58
C LEU A 1135 59.70 -0.74 -19.17
N ARG A 1136 59.47 -1.03 -20.45
CA ARG A 1136 59.97 -2.24 -21.13
C ARG A 1136 61.48 -2.49 -20.95
N PRO A 1137 62.39 -1.53 -21.17
CA PRO A 1137 63.83 -1.73 -20.96
C PRO A 1137 64.23 -1.82 -19.48
N LEU A 1138 63.43 -1.29 -18.54
CA LEU A 1138 63.73 -1.30 -17.10
C LEU A 1138 63.36 -2.63 -16.44
N LEU A 1139 62.46 -3.40 -17.04
CA LEU A 1139 62.01 -4.71 -16.58
C LEU A 1139 62.04 -5.73 -17.73
N PRO A 1140 63.23 -6.11 -18.24
CA PRO A 1140 63.36 -7.05 -19.36
C PRO A 1140 62.91 -8.47 -19.00
N GLY A 1141 62.88 -8.81 -17.71
CA GLY A 1141 62.42 -10.12 -17.23
C GLY A 1141 60.91 -10.33 -17.28
N VAL A 1142 60.12 -9.25 -17.36
CA VAL A 1142 58.68 -9.33 -17.62
C VAL A 1142 58.49 -9.47 -19.11
N THR A 1143 57.90 -10.57 -19.57
CA THR A 1143 57.75 -10.95 -20.98
C THR A 1143 56.28 -11.02 -21.42
N ASP A 1144 55.35 -11.34 -20.51
CA ASP A 1144 53.92 -11.33 -20.80
C ASP A 1144 53.35 -9.90 -20.88
N GLU A 1145 52.55 -9.64 -21.92
CA GLU A 1145 52.01 -8.29 -22.17
C GLU A 1145 50.91 -7.91 -21.16
N ARG A 1146 50.10 -8.85 -20.63
CA ARG A 1146 49.07 -8.55 -19.63
C ARG A 1146 49.69 -8.26 -18.26
N LEU A 1147 50.70 -9.02 -17.86
CA LEU A 1147 51.50 -8.69 -16.68
C LEU A 1147 52.15 -7.32 -16.84
N ARG A 1148 52.71 -7.01 -18.01
CA ARG A 1148 53.27 -5.68 -18.29
C ARG A 1148 52.23 -4.58 -18.15
N MET A 1149 50.99 -4.78 -18.60
CA MET A 1149 49.90 -3.82 -18.39
C MET A 1149 49.62 -3.60 -16.89
N GLY A 1150 49.59 -4.65 -16.08
CA GLY A 1150 49.46 -4.55 -14.62
C GLY A 1150 50.56 -3.71 -13.97
N VAL A 1151 51.82 -3.97 -14.36
CA VAL A 1151 52.98 -3.20 -13.89
C VAL A 1151 52.86 -1.73 -14.32
N THR A 1152 52.50 -1.46 -15.58
CA THR A 1152 52.28 -0.10 -16.10
C THR A 1152 51.23 0.65 -15.28
N ALA A 1153 50.08 0.03 -14.97
CA ALA A 1153 49.02 0.67 -14.19
C ALA A 1153 49.42 0.94 -12.73
N THR A 1154 50.24 0.05 -12.15
CA THR A 1154 50.80 0.23 -10.81
C THR A 1154 51.80 1.40 -10.80
N VAL A 1155 52.70 1.48 -11.79
CA VAL A 1155 53.63 2.62 -11.94
C VAL A 1155 52.88 3.91 -12.22
N TRP A 1156 51.84 3.88 -13.07
CA TRP A 1156 50.97 5.03 -13.31
C TRP A 1156 50.41 5.59 -11.99
N THR A 1157 49.90 4.72 -11.12
CA THR A 1157 49.39 5.10 -9.81
C THR A 1157 50.48 5.71 -8.92
N ALA A 1158 51.70 5.16 -8.94
CA ALA A 1158 52.83 5.72 -8.18
C ALA A 1158 53.32 7.07 -8.71
N VAL A 1159 53.27 7.30 -10.03
CA VAL A 1159 53.51 8.62 -10.64
C VAL A 1159 52.46 9.62 -10.15
N GLU A 1160 51.18 9.24 -10.12
CA GLU A 1160 50.14 10.12 -9.57
C GLU A 1160 50.37 10.45 -8.09
N CYS A 1161 50.74 9.46 -7.27
CA CYS A 1161 51.08 9.71 -5.86
C CYS A 1161 52.22 10.73 -5.75
N ARG A 1162 53.30 10.59 -6.52
CA ARG A 1162 54.43 11.52 -6.53
C ARG A 1162 53.99 12.94 -6.92
N GLU A 1163 53.31 13.10 -8.06
CA GLU A 1163 52.92 14.42 -8.54
C GLU A 1163 51.93 15.10 -7.59
N ARG A 1164 51.00 14.35 -6.98
CA ARG A 1164 50.05 14.86 -5.99
C ARG A 1164 50.74 15.26 -4.69
N ALA A 1165 51.67 14.45 -4.18
CA ALA A 1165 52.45 14.78 -2.99
C ALA A 1165 53.25 16.09 -3.20
N LEU A 1166 53.88 16.27 -4.37
CA LEU A 1166 54.57 17.51 -4.74
C LEU A 1166 53.61 18.71 -4.79
N ALA A 1167 52.45 18.56 -5.45
CA ALA A 1167 51.45 19.62 -5.55
C ALA A 1167 50.89 20.02 -4.18
N LEU A 1168 50.64 19.06 -3.29
CA LEU A 1168 50.15 19.31 -1.93
C LEU A 1168 51.23 19.96 -1.06
N THR A 1169 52.48 19.54 -1.19
CA THR A 1169 53.62 20.18 -0.50
C THR A 1169 53.74 21.65 -0.87
N GLU A 1170 53.62 21.98 -2.16
CA GLU A 1170 53.66 23.37 -2.62
C GLU A 1170 52.44 24.18 -2.11
N ARG A 1171 51.24 23.59 -2.09
CA ARG A 1171 50.06 24.25 -1.50
C ARG A 1171 50.21 24.53 -0.01
N LEU A 1172 50.78 23.59 0.75
CA LEU A 1172 51.05 23.75 2.17
C LEU A 1172 52.10 24.83 2.44
N ARG A 1173 53.08 24.99 1.53
CA ARG A 1173 54.09 26.06 1.58
C ARG A 1173 53.52 27.44 1.24
N LEU A 1174 52.57 27.50 0.29
CA LEU A 1174 51.93 28.73 -0.18
C LEU A 1174 50.75 29.20 0.70
N ALA A 1175 50.28 28.36 1.63
CA ALA A 1175 49.26 28.75 2.61
C ALA A 1175 49.81 29.90 3.49
N PRO A 1176 49.17 31.09 3.51
CA PRO A 1176 49.68 32.21 4.28
C PRO A 1176 49.65 31.89 5.78
N PRO A 1177 50.71 32.18 6.54
CA PRO A 1177 50.69 32.05 7.99
C PRO A 1177 49.68 33.04 8.58
N GLY A 1178 48.64 32.51 9.24
CA GLY A 1178 47.74 33.17 10.20
C GLY A 1178 47.25 34.61 9.93
N ALA A 1179 45.96 34.75 9.62
CA ALA A 1179 45.16 35.86 10.15
C ALA A 1179 44.21 35.29 11.21
N GLY A 1180 44.72 35.10 12.42
CA GLY A 1180 43.91 34.81 13.60
C GLY A 1180 43.33 36.09 14.19
N ALA A 1181 42.01 36.21 14.15
CA ALA A 1181 41.14 36.86 15.14
C ALA A 1181 39.68 36.48 14.85
#